data_AF-Q9UBB9-F1
#
_entry.id   AF-Q9UBB9-F1
#
_cell.length_a   1.000
_cell.length_b   1.000
_cell.length_c   1.000
_cell.angle_alpha   90.00
_cell.angle_beta   90.00
_cell.angle_gamma   90.00
#
_symmetry.space_group_name_H-M   'P 1'
#
loop_
_entity.id
_entity.type
_entity.pdbx_description
1 polymer ?
#
loop_
_entity_poly.entity_id
_entity_poly.type
_entity_poly.pdbx_seq_one_letter_code
_entity_poly.pdbx_strand_id
1 'polypeptide(L)'
;MSLSHLYRDGEGRIDDDDDERENFEITDWDLQNEFNPNRQRHWQTKEEATYGVWAERDSDDERPSFGGKRARDYSAPVNFISAGLKKGAAEEAELEDSDDEEKPVKQDDFPKDFGPRKLKTGGNFKPSQKGFAGGTKSFMDFGSWERHTKGIGQKLLQKMGYVPGRGLGKNAQGIINPIEAKQRKGKGAVGAYGSERTTQSMQDFPVVDSEEEAEEEFQKELSQWRKDPSGSKKKPKYSYKTVEELKAKGRISKKLTAPQKELSQVKVIDMTGREQKVYYSYSQISHKHNVPDDGLPLQSQQLPQSGKEAKAPGFALPELEHNLQLLIDLTEQEIIQNDRQLQYERDMVVNLFHELEKMTEVLDHEERVISNLSKVLEMVEECERRMQPDCSNPLTLDECARIFETLQDKYYEEYRMSDRVDLAVAIVYPLMKEYFKEWDPLKDCTYGTEIISKWKSLLENDQLLSHGGQDLSADAFHRLIWEVWMPFVRNIVTQWQPRNCDPMVDFLDSWVHIIPVWILDNILDQLIFPKLQKEVENWNPLTDTVPIHSWIHPWLPLMQARLEPLYSPIRSKLSSALQKWHPSDSSAKLILQPWKDVFTPGSWEAFMVKNIVPKLGMCLGELVINPHQQHMDAFYWVIDWEGMISVSSLVGLLEKHFFPKWLQVLCSWLSNSPNYEEITKWYLGWKSMFSDQVLAHPSVKDKFNEALDIMNRAVSSNVGAYMQPGARENIAYLTHTERRKDFQYEAMQERREAENMAQRGIGVAASSVPMNFKDLIETKAEEHNIVFMPVIGKRHEGKQLYTFGRIVIYIDRGVVFVQGEKTWVPTSLQSLIDMAK
;
A
#
# COMPACT_ATOMS: atom_id res chain seq x y z
N MET A 1 21.16 -16.35 32.66
CA MET A 1 22.11 -15.32 32.19
C MET A 1 21.36 -14.50 31.16
N SER A 2 20.87 -13.31 31.53
CA SER A 2 19.89 -12.56 30.74
C SER A 2 20.59 -11.67 29.71
N LEU A 3 20.14 -11.74 28.46
CA LEU A 3 20.78 -11.26 27.24
C LEU A 3 20.67 -9.73 26.99
N SER A 4 20.77 -8.90 28.03
CA SER A 4 20.49 -7.46 27.93
C SER A 4 21.73 -6.55 27.96
N HIS A 5 22.91 -7.02 27.53
CA HIS A 5 24.18 -6.29 27.68
C HIS A 5 24.91 -5.95 26.37
N LEU A 6 24.26 -6.03 25.19
CA LEU A 6 24.97 -5.83 23.91
C LEU A 6 24.66 -4.53 23.15
N TYR A 7 23.90 -3.59 23.72
CA TYR A 7 23.58 -2.33 23.04
C TYR A 7 23.77 -1.13 23.96
N ARG A 8 25.03 -0.80 24.25
CA ARG A 8 25.42 0.50 24.76
C ARG A 8 26.88 0.76 24.37
N ASP A 9 27.13 1.99 23.92
CA ASP A 9 28.44 2.61 23.63
C ASP A 9 28.90 2.54 22.16
N GLY A 10 28.55 3.60 21.43
CA GLY A 10 29.05 3.93 20.10
C GLY A 10 28.76 5.40 19.76
N GLU A 11 29.01 6.33 20.69
CA GLU A 11 28.95 7.77 20.42
C GLU A 11 30.13 8.17 19.51
N GLY A 12 29.88 8.17 18.20
CA GLY A 12 30.76 8.78 17.20
C GLY A 12 30.14 10.10 16.73
N ARG A 13 30.72 11.22 17.20
CA ARG A 13 30.49 12.57 16.64
C ARG A 13 30.75 12.54 15.14
N ILE A 14 29.69 12.69 14.35
CA ILE A 14 29.78 13.13 12.95
C ILE A 14 29.23 14.55 12.98
N ASP A 15 30.09 15.48 12.60
CA ASP A 15 29.77 16.88 12.38
C ASP A 15 28.80 16.92 11.19
N ASP A 16 27.50 17.05 11.46
CA ASP A 16 26.47 17.23 10.44
C ASP A 16 26.59 18.67 9.90
N ASP A 17 27.28 18.79 8.76
CA ASP A 17 27.19 19.93 7.87
C ASP A 17 25.75 20.06 7.37
N ASP A 18 25.01 21.02 7.94
CA ASP A 18 23.85 21.81 7.46
C ASP A 18 23.13 21.41 6.14
N ASP A 19 22.82 20.13 5.93
CA ASP A 19 21.85 19.70 4.93
C ASP A 19 20.43 19.88 5.49
N GLU A 20 19.89 21.09 5.31
CA GLU A 20 18.54 21.56 5.69
C GLU A 20 17.40 20.74 5.05
N ARG A 21 17.29 19.45 5.37
CA ARG A 21 16.19 18.57 4.95
C ARG A 21 15.31 18.27 6.16
N GLU A 22 14.00 18.42 5.99
CA GLU A 22 13.03 17.95 6.98
C GLU A 22 13.18 16.44 7.18
N ASN A 23 13.52 16.02 8.39
CA ASN A 23 13.54 14.61 8.77
C ASN A 23 12.10 14.12 8.92
N PHE A 24 11.65 13.25 8.00
CA PHE A 24 10.34 12.60 8.02
C PHE A 24 10.24 11.45 9.03
N GLU A 25 10.97 11.55 10.15
CA GLU A 25 10.94 10.53 11.19
C GLU A 25 9.73 10.77 12.11
N ILE A 26 8.98 9.70 12.38
CA ILE A 26 7.89 9.74 13.36
C ILE A 26 8.53 9.81 14.74
N THR A 27 8.37 10.94 15.41
CA THR A 27 8.94 11.12 16.76
C THR A 27 8.04 10.50 17.82
N ASP A 28 8.60 10.18 18.99
CA ASP A 28 7.81 9.71 20.16
C ASP A 28 6.70 10.71 20.54
N TRP A 29 6.89 11.99 20.24
CA TRP A 29 5.88 13.03 20.44
C TRP A 29 4.70 12.92 19.46
N ASP A 30 4.95 12.50 18.22
CA ASP A 30 3.91 12.26 17.22
C ASP A 30 3.06 11.04 17.60
N LEU A 31 3.70 9.94 18.02
CA LEU A 31 3.02 8.74 18.50
C LEU A 31 2.12 9.03 19.71
N GLN A 32 2.59 9.87 20.65
CA GLN A 32 1.82 10.23 21.84
C GLN A 32 0.60 11.12 21.54
N ASN A 33 0.55 11.79 20.38
CA ASN A 33 -0.51 12.74 20.03
C ASN A 33 -1.37 12.32 18.83
N GLU A 34 -1.17 11.13 18.27
CA GLU A 34 -1.86 10.63 17.07
C GLU A 34 -3.39 10.71 17.18
N PHE A 35 -3.94 10.40 18.37
CA PHE A 35 -5.38 10.40 18.63
C PHE A 35 -5.86 11.56 19.51
N ASN A 36 -5.05 12.60 19.74
CA ASN A 36 -5.45 13.72 20.58
C ASN A 36 -6.14 14.82 19.74
N PRO A 37 -7.48 14.99 19.80
CA PRO A 37 -8.18 16.04 19.06
C PRO A 37 -7.77 17.46 19.49
N ASN A 38 -7.16 17.61 20.66
CA ASN A 38 -6.66 18.88 21.19
C ASN A 38 -5.15 19.09 20.94
N ARG A 39 -4.53 18.37 19.98
CA ARG A 39 -3.13 18.57 19.58
C ARG A 39 -2.86 20.06 19.35
N GLN A 40 -1.97 20.65 20.16
CA GLN A 40 -1.51 22.02 19.92
C GLN A 40 -0.73 22.04 18.61
N ARG A 41 -1.37 22.53 17.54
CA ARG A 41 -0.69 22.78 16.28
C ARG A 41 0.34 23.89 16.52
N HIS A 42 1.57 23.66 16.06
CA HIS A 42 2.58 24.70 16.04
C HIS A 42 2.03 25.89 15.25
N TRP A 43 1.86 27.04 15.91
CA TRP A 43 1.45 28.26 15.24
C TRP A 43 2.65 28.88 14.57
N GLN A 44 2.62 28.82 13.24
CA GLN A 44 3.62 29.40 12.36
C GLN A 44 3.88 30.85 12.77
N THR A 45 5.16 31.17 12.99
CA THR A 45 5.52 32.54 13.32
C THR A 45 5.27 33.45 12.11
N LYS A 46 5.16 34.77 12.35
CA LYS A 46 4.98 35.72 11.26
C LYS A 46 6.12 35.67 10.24
N GLU A 47 7.33 35.33 10.69
CA GLU A 47 8.51 35.20 9.83
C GLU A 47 8.45 33.90 9.02
N GLU A 48 8.11 32.76 9.62
CA GLU A 48 7.86 31.52 8.87
C GLU A 48 6.71 31.68 7.86
N ALA A 49 5.67 32.46 8.17
CA ALA A 49 4.58 32.74 7.22
C ALA A 49 5.02 33.66 6.06
N THR A 50 6.06 34.48 6.28
CA THR A 50 6.55 35.44 5.28
C THR A 50 7.66 34.84 4.42
N TYR A 51 8.55 34.04 5.01
CA TYR A 51 9.76 33.52 4.37
C TYR A 51 9.72 31.99 4.15
N GLY A 52 8.76 31.28 4.73
CA GLY A 52 8.65 29.82 4.60
C GLY A 52 9.91 29.13 5.13
N VAL A 53 10.45 28.23 4.32
CA VAL A 53 11.74 27.53 4.56
C VAL A 53 12.94 28.48 4.66
N TRP A 54 12.83 29.73 4.20
CA TRP A 54 13.90 30.73 4.27
C TRP A 54 13.86 31.59 5.54
N ALA A 55 12.95 31.30 6.47
CA ALA A 55 13.00 31.94 7.78
C ALA A 55 14.24 31.43 8.50
N GLU A 56 15.29 32.26 8.63
CA GLU A 56 16.43 31.95 9.49
C GLU A 56 15.89 31.69 10.91
N ARG A 57 15.92 30.43 11.34
CA ARG A 57 15.63 30.07 12.72
C ARG A 57 16.74 30.65 13.58
N ASP A 58 16.47 31.78 14.22
CA ASP A 58 17.35 32.32 15.26
C ASP A 58 17.55 31.22 16.32
N SER A 59 18.74 30.61 16.34
CA SER A 59 19.13 29.47 17.20
C SER A 59 19.05 29.75 18.71
N ASP A 60 18.62 30.94 19.13
CA ASP A 60 18.64 31.40 20.52
C ASP A 60 17.25 31.41 21.21
N ASP A 61 16.18 30.93 20.55
CA ASP A 61 14.84 30.89 21.16
C ASP A 61 14.70 29.89 22.33
N GLU A 62 15.74 29.13 22.68
CA GLU A 62 15.72 28.23 23.85
C GLU A 62 16.07 28.90 25.19
N ARG A 63 16.40 30.20 25.27
CA ARG A 63 16.66 30.84 26.58
C ARG A 63 16.01 32.20 26.79
N PRO A 64 15.11 32.34 27.80
CA PRO A 64 14.52 33.62 28.16
C PRO A 64 15.54 34.43 28.97
N SER A 65 16.29 35.33 28.33
CA SER A 65 17.10 36.31 29.05
C SER A 65 16.73 37.75 28.68
N PHE A 66 16.19 38.43 29.70
CA PHE A 66 15.92 39.85 29.81
C PHE A 66 17.13 40.69 29.36
N GLY A 67 17.09 41.35 28.19
CA GLY A 67 18.17 42.24 27.79
C GLY A 67 18.03 42.89 26.42
N GLY A 68 17.58 44.15 26.40
CA GLY A 68 17.93 45.20 25.41
C GLY A 68 17.85 44.84 23.92
N LYS A 69 16.74 45.26 23.27
CA LYS A 69 16.57 45.31 21.80
C LYS A 69 17.74 46.05 21.15
N ARG A 70 18.68 45.33 20.53
CA ARG A 70 19.62 45.90 19.56
C ARG A 70 18.89 46.04 18.23
N ALA A 71 18.91 47.24 17.66
CA ALA A 71 18.40 47.50 16.31
C ALA A 71 19.31 46.79 15.30
N ARG A 72 18.77 45.82 14.55
CA ARG A 72 19.49 45.10 13.49
C ARG A 72 19.61 45.99 12.25
N ASP A 73 20.82 46.08 11.70
CA ASP A 73 21.16 46.91 10.54
C ASP A 73 20.77 46.21 9.22
N TYR A 74 19.76 46.75 8.52
CA TYR A 74 19.25 46.24 7.24
C TYR A 74 20.06 46.68 6.01
N SER A 75 21.36 46.98 6.17
CA SER A 75 22.17 47.55 5.08
C SER A 75 22.90 46.50 4.23
N ALA A 76 22.70 45.21 4.46
CA ALA A 76 23.29 44.16 3.64
C ALA A 76 22.45 43.93 2.35
N PRO A 77 23.02 44.12 1.15
CA PRO A 77 22.32 43.87 -0.10
C PRO A 77 22.12 42.37 -0.35
N VAL A 78 20.92 42.00 -0.78
CA VAL A 78 20.49 40.63 -1.07
C VAL A 78 21.09 40.20 -2.43
N ASN A 79 21.83 39.08 -2.45
CA ASN A 79 22.43 38.55 -3.68
C ASN A 79 21.38 37.77 -4.49
N PHE A 80 21.05 38.27 -5.67
CA PHE A 80 20.23 37.54 -6.65
C PHE A 80 21.13 36.62 -7.48
N ILE A 81 20.85 35.32 -7.47
CA ILE A 81 21.47 34.36 -8.39
C ILE A 81 20.78 34.55 -9.75
N SER A 82 21.51 35.10 -10.73
CA SER A 82 21.06 35.08 -12.12
C SER A 82 21.09 33.64 -12.61
N ALA A 83 19.92 33.03 -12.75
CA ALA A 83 19.78 31.70 -13.35
C ALA A 83 20.17 31.77 -14.84
N GLY A 84 21.45 31.62 -15.11
CA GLY A 84 22.01 31.47 -16.44
C GLY A 84 21.57 30.14 -17.05
N LEU A 85 20.54 30.18 -17.89
CA LEU A 85 20.18 29.07 -18.76
C LEU A 85 21.29 28.85 -19.80
N LYS A 86 22.06 27.80 -19.55
CA LYS A 86 23.10 27.24 -20.43
C LYS A 86 22.42 26.77 -21.73
N LYS A 87 22.45 27.60 -22.78
CA LYS A 87 22.09 27.18 -24.14
C LYS A 87 23.13 26.17 -24.63
N GLY A 88 22.73 24.90 -24.73
CA GLY A 88 23.51 23.86 -25.38
C GLY A 88 23.67 24.19 -26.86
N ALA A 89 24.91 24.32 -27.28
CA ALA A 89 25.33 24.41 -28.67
C ALA A 89 25.44 22.99 -29.24
N ALA A 90 24.56 22.62 -30.17
CA ALA A 90 24.77 21.60 -31.21
C ALA A 90 23.42 21.22 -31.82
N GLU A 91 22.99 21.95 -32.84
CA GLU A 91 22.27 21.40 -34.00
C GLU A 91 22.18 22.53 -35.04
N GLU A 92 23.33 22.83 -35.65
CA GLU A 92 23.41 23.50 -36.94
C GLU A 92 22.99 22.48 -38.00
N ALA A 93 21.70 22.39 -38.28
CA ALA A 93 21.18 21.70 -39.45
C ALA A 93 20.73 22.76 -40.46
N GLU A 94 21.54 22.87 -41.51
CA GLU A 94 21.32 23.67 -42.71
C GLU A 94 19.91 23.44 -43.26
N LEU A 95 19.06 24.48 -43.22
CA LEU A 95 17.87 24.55 -44.06
C LEU A 95 17.91 25.86 -44.84
N GLU A 96 17.72 25.66 -46.14
CA GLU A 96 18.01 26.57 -47.22
C GLU A 96 17.17 27.84 -47.19
N ASP A 97 17.87 28.91 -47.56
CA ASP A 97 17.43 30.24 -47.90
C ASP A 97 16.38 30.19 -49.03
N SER A 98 15.10 30.34 -48.68
CA SER A 98 14.05 30.67 -49.65
C SER A 98 13.39 31.98 -49.23
N ASP A 99 13.89 33.07 -49.81
CA ASP A 99 13.26 34.37 -49.89
C ASP A 99 11.83 34.26 -50.43
N ASP A 100 10.83 34.23 -49.55
CA ASP A 100 9.46 34.57 -49.90
C ASP A 100 9.00 35.71 -48.98
N GLU A 101 8.86 36.90 -49.56
CA GLU A 101 8.44 38.12 -48.90
C GLU A 101 7.09 37.95 -48.16
N GLU A 102 7.15 37.93 -46.83
CA GLU A 102 5.99 38.05 -45.96
C GLU A 102 5.38 39.46 -46.07
N LYS A 103 4.35 39.60 -46.92
CA LYS A 103 3.44 40.75 -46.88
C LYS A 103 2.46 40.62 -45.72
N PRO A 104 2.19 41.71 -44.98
CA PRO A 104 1.49 41.68 -43.70
C PRO A 104 0.05 41.24 -43.84
N VAL A 105 -0.33 40.29 -42.99
CA VAL A 105 -1.70 39.80 -42.76
C VAL A 105 -2.58 40.99 -42.36
N LYS A 106 -3.40 41.46 -43.29
CA LYS A 106 -4.46 42.42 -43.02
C LYS A 106 -5.61 41.68 -42.35
N GLN A 107 -5.84 42.04 -41.09
CA GLN A 107 -7.01 41.69 -40.29
C GLN A 107 -8.30 41.92 -41.09
N ASP A 108 -9.13 40.87 -41.13
CA ASP A 108 -10.40 40.82 -41.84
C ASP A 108 -11.36 41.94 -41.40
N ASP A 109 -11.54 42.93 -42.28
CA ASP A 109 -12.59 43.93 -42.16
C ASP A 109 -13.97 43.26 -42.37
N PHE A 110 -14.73 43.14 -41.28
CA PHE A 110 -16.10 42.63 -41.31
C PHE A 110 -16.99 43.45 -42.27
N PRO A 111 -17.82 42.81 -43.13
CA PRO A 111 -18.47 43.48 -44.26
C PRO A 111 -19.64 44.34 -43.80
N LYS A 112 -19.54 45.66 -44.02
CA LYS A 112 -20.58 46.64 -43.67
C LYS A 112 -21.55 46.90 -44.84
N ASP A 113 -22.07 45.85 -45.46
CA ASP A 113 -23.07 45.95 -46.54
C ASP A 113 -24.49 45.69 -46.02
N PHE A 114 -25.01 46.64 -45.22
CA PHE A 114 -26.46 46.78 -45.01
C PHE A 114 -26.98 47.98 -45.81
N GLY A 115 -26.81 47.90 -47.13
CA GLY A 115 -27.49 48.80 -48.07
C GLY A 115 -29.01 48.57 -48.02
N PRO A 116 -29.84 49.60 -47.78
CA PRO A 116 -31.28 49.45 -47.73
C PRO A 116 -31.82 49.06 -49.11
N ARG A 117 -32.32 47.82 -49.22
CA ARG A 117 -32.99 47.32 -50.42
C ARG A 117 -34.17 48.23 -50.77
N LYS A 118 -34.08 48.88 -51.94
CA LYS A 118 -35.17 49.66 -52.53
C LYS A 118 -36.33 48.73 -52.87
N LEU A 119 -37.35 48.69 -52.02
CA LEU A 119 -38.60 48.00 -52.32
C LEU A 119 -39.34 48.78 -53.42
N LYS A 120 -39.40 48.15 -54.60
CA LYS A 120 -40.24 48.52 -55.73
C LYS A 120 -41.70 48.26 -55.36
N THR A 121 -42.43 49.30 -54.97
CA THR A 121 -43.90 49.27 -54.98
C THR A 121 -44.37 50.35 -55.95
N GLY A 122 -44.69 49.89 -57.16
CA GLY A 122 -45.48 50.64 -58.13
C GLY A 122 -46.86 50.91 -57.55
N GLY A 123 -47.32 52.14 -57.73
CA GLY A 123 -48.59 52.60 -57.19
C GLY A 123 -48.91 53.95 -57.81
N ASN A 124 -49.45 53.89 -59.02
CA ASN A 124 -49.99 55.00 -59.77
C ASN A 124 -51.06 55.73 -58.94
N PHE A 125 -50.70 56.78 -58.22
CA PHE A 125 -51.64 57.82 -57.84
C PHE A 125 -51.08 59.17 -58.30
N LYS A 126 -51.59 59.60 -59.46
CA LYS A 126 -51.57 60.98 -59.93
C LYS A 126 -52.81 61.69 -59.36
N PRO A 127 -52.72 62.46 -58.27
CA PRO A 127 -53.58 63.60 -58.08
C PRO A 127 -52.80 64.84 -58.52
N SER A 128 -53.22 65.35 -59.67
CA SER A 128 -53.44 66.76 -59.96
C SER A 128 -52.62 67.78 -59.15
N GLN A 129 -51.75 68.46 -59.91
CA GLN A 129 -51.38 69.85 -59.73
C GLN A 129 -52.47 70.69 -59.02
N LYS A 130 -52.26 71.00 -57.75
CA LYS A 130 -52.35 72.39 -57.31
C LYS A 130 -51.10 72.67 -56.50
N GLY A 131 -50.09 73.14 -57.21
CA GLY A 131 -49.04 73.93 -56.60
C GLY A 131 -49.73 75.10 -55.92
N PHE A 132 -50.00 74.97 -54.62
CA PHE A 132 -50.12 76.14 -53.77
C PHE A 132 -48.69 76.61 -53.53
N ALA A 133 -48.12 77.19 -54.59
CA ALA A 133 -47.06 78.17 -54.50
C ALA A 133 -47.64 79.40 -53.78
N GLY A 134 -48.00 79.23 -52.52
CA GLY A 134 -48.15 80.30 -51.56
C GLY A 134 -46.90 80.24 -50.72
N GLY A 135 -45.80 80.79 -51.26
CA GLY A 135 -44.61 81.05 -50.47
C GLY A 135 -45.02 81.71 -49.18
N THR A 136 -44.46 81.22 -48.07
CA THR A 136 -44.54 81.82 -46.73
C THR A 136 -45.87 82.50 -46.53
N LYS A 137 -46.93 81.72 -46.16
CA LYS A 137 -48.19 82.30 -45.71
C LYS A 137 -47.80 83.44 -44.80
N SER A 138 -47.96 84.63 -45.36
CA SER A 138 -47.50 85.84 -44.73
C SER A 138 -48.24 85.86 -43.41
N PHE A 139 -47.55 86.41 -42.43
CA PHE A 139 -47.96 86.63 -41.07
C PHE A 139 -49.45 87.06 -40.88
N MET A 140 -50.17 87.46 -41.93
CA MET A 140 -51.62 87.68 -41.99
C MET A 140 -52.54 86.50 -41.64
N ASP A 141 -52.08 85.25 -41.51
CA ASP A 141 -52.94 84.11 -41.08
C ASP A 141 -52.75 83.70 -39.60
N PHE A 142 -52.02 84.51 -38.82
CA PHE A 142 -51.90 84.34 -37.37
C PHE A 142 -53.24 84.64 -36.69
N GLY A 143 -53.82 83.63 -36.03
CA GLY A 143 -55.18 83.71 -35.45
C GLY A 143 -56.23 82.88 -36.18
N SER A 144 -55.89 82.17 -37.26
CA SER A 144 -56.84 81.24 -37.94
C SER A 144 -57.38 80.13 -37.02
N TRP A 145 -56.64 79.74 -35.98
CA TRP A 145 -57.10 78.79 -34.96
C TRP A 145 -58.23 79.35 -34.06
N GLU A 146 -58.45 80.67 -34.04
CA GLU A 146 -59.53 81.30 -33.27
C GLU A 146 -60.84 81.42 -34.06
N ARG A 147 -60.91 80.94 -35.31
CA ARG A 147 -62.13 81.03 -36.13
C ARG A 147 -63.35 80.38 -35.48
N HIS A 148 -63.14 79.47 -34.53
CA HIS A 148 -64.19 78.78 -33.76
C HIS A 148 -64.23 79.18 -32.27
N THR A 149 -63.49 80.21 -31.84
CA THR A 149 -63.44 80.66 -30.44
C THR A 149 -63.75 82.17 -30.34
N LYS A 150 -64.05 82.67 -29.14
CA LYS A 150 -64.40 84.08 -28.90
C LYS A 150 -63.23 85.07 -29.01
N GLY A 151 -62.15 84.71 -29.72
CA GLY A 151 -60.99 85.58 -29.90
C GLY A 151 -60.21 85.90 -28.62
N ILE A 152 -60.34 85.06 -27.58
CA ILE A 152 -59.84 85.35 -26.23
C ILE A 152 -58.32 85.19 -26.16
N GLY A 153 -57.74 84.21 -26.84
CA GLY A 153 -56.30 83.95 -26.84
C GLY A 153 -55.53 85.05 -27.54
N GLN A 154 -55.99 85.53 -28.70
CA GLN A 154 -55.37 86.64 -29.41
C GLN A 154 -55.51 87.96 -28.64
N LYS A 155 -56.66 88.23 -28.02
CA LYS A 155 -56.82 89.38 -27.11
C LYS A 155 -55.91 89.28 -25.88
N LEU A 156 -55.76 88.08 -25.31
CA LEU A 156 -54.89 87.86 -24.17
C LEU A 156 -53.42 88.05 -24.54
N LEU A 157 -53.01 87.50 -25.68
CA LEU A 157 -51.67 87.72 -26.24
C LEU A 157 -51.41 89.22 -26.42
N GLN A 158 -52.32 89.95 -27.06
CA GLN A 158 -52.19 91.40 -27.22
C GLN A 158 -52.11 92.16 -25.88
N LYS A 159 -52.91 91.77 -24.88
CA LYS A 159 -52.84 92.32 -23.52
C LYS A 159 -51.51 92.02 -22.83
N MET A 160 -50.88 90.89 -23.14
CA MET A 160 -49.57 90.49 -22.63
C MET A 160 -48.40 91.06 -23.46
N GLY A 161 -48.67 92.02 -24.34
CA GLY A 161 -47.65 92.69 -25.15
C GLY A 161 -47.25 91.94 -26.41
N TYR A 162 -48.00 90.92 -26.83
CA TYR A 162 -47.82 90.30 -28.14
C TYR A 162 -48.22 91.28 -29.24
N VAL A 163 -47.25 91.73 -30.01
CA VAL A 163 -47.50 92.49 -31.24
C VAL A 163 -47.48 91.49 -32.39
N PRO A 164 -48.52 91.44 -33.23
CA PRO A 164 -48.52 90.64 -34.44
C PRO A 164 -47.22 90.87 -35.25
N GLY A 165 -46.41 89.82 -35.42
CA GLY A 165 -45.17 89.83 -36.21
C GLY A 165 -43.92 90.00 -35.34
N ARG A 166 -44.10 90.10 -34.04
CA ARG A 166 -43.05 90.21 -33.03
C ARG A 166 -43.14 89.04 -32.06
N GLY A 167 -41.99 88.67 -31.51
CA GLY A 167 -41.92 87.70 -30.43
C GLY A 167 -42.67 88.19 -29.18
N LEU A 168 -43.12 87.27 -28.34
CA LEU A 168 -43.69 87.59 -27.03
C LEU A 168 -42.60 88.16 -26.08
N GLY A 169 -42.95 89.14 -25.24
CA GLY A 169 -42.06 89.68 -24.20
C GLY A 169 -41.66 91.16 -24.41
N LYS A 170 -41.11 91.78 -23.36
CA LYS A 170 -40.91 93.25 -23.30
C LYS A 170 -40.06 93.84 -24.43
N ASN A 171 -39.10 93.06 -24.94
CA ASN A 171 -38.21 93.46 -26.05
C ASN A 171 -38.50 92.65 -27.33
N ALA A 172 -39.70 92.09 -27.48
CA ALA A 172 -40.05 91.22 -28.61
C ALA A 172 -39.13 89.98 -28.77
N GLN A 173 -38.62 89.44 -27.66
CA GLN A 173 -37.59 88.39 -27.62
C GLN A 173 -38.13 86.98 -27.90
N GLY A 174 -39.45 86.81 -27.85
CA GLY A 174 -40.08 85.51 -28.02
C GLY A 174 -39.86 84.93 -29.41
N ILE A 175 -39.95 83.61 -29.48
CA ILE A 175 -39.81 82.88 -30.72
C ILE A 175 -40.96 83.27 -31.67
N ILE A 176 -40.62 83.72 -32.87
CA ILE A 176 -41.58 84.12 -33.91
C ILE A 176 -42.06 82.88 -34.68
N ASN A 177 -41.15 81.94 -34.95
CA ASN A 177 -41.40 80.76 -35.75
C ASN A 177 -41.85 79.57 -34.87
N PRO A 178 -42.93 78.85 -35.20
CA PRO A 178 -43.32 77.66 -34.47
C PRO A 178 -42.17 76.65 -34.33
N ILE A 179 -42.07 75.98 -33.18
CA ILE A 179 -41.05 74.95 -32.93
C ILE A 179 -41.29 73.79 -33.90
N GLU A 180 -40.28 73.46 -34.69
CA GLU A 180 -40.30 72.29 -35.56
C GLU A 180 -40.05 71.01 -34.75
N ALA A 181 -41.02 70.09 -34.75
CA ALA A 181 -40.89 68.79 -34.12
C ALA A 181 -40.31 67.76 -35.11
N LYS A 182 -39.21 67.10 -34.73
CA LYS A 182 -38.61 66.00 -35.50
C LYS A 182 -39.08 64.65 -34.94
N GLN A 183 -39.88 63.91 -35.71
CA GLN A 183 -40.35 62.58 -35.30
C GLN A 183 -39.23 61.53 -35.45
N ARG A 184 -39.00 60.73 -34.40
CA ARG A 184 -38.02 59.63 -34.39
C ARG A 184 -38.46 58.48 -35.29
N LYS A 185 -37.51 57.83 -35.97
CA LYS A 185 -37.73 56.55 -36.64
C LYS A 185 -37.39 55.41 -35.66
N GLY A 186 -38.36 54.93 -34.87
CA GLY A 186 -38.20 53.73 -34.03
C GLY A 186 -38.20 53.96 -32.51
N LYS A 187 -37.84 52.90 -31.77
CA LYS A 187 -37.97 52.77 -30.30
C LYS A 187 -36.65 52.89 -29.50
N GLY A 188 -35.54 53.32 -30.13
CA GLY A 188 -34.25 53.43 -29.42
C GLY A 188 -34.23 54.50 -28.31
N ALA A 189 -33.35 54.31 -27.32
CA ALA A 189 -33.10 55.26 -26.24
C ALA A 189 -32.48 56.58 -26.74
N VAL A 190 -32.58 57.65 -25.95
CA VAL A 190 -32.26 59.03 -26.33
C VAL A 190 -30.84 59.21 -26.89
N GLY A 191 -29.86 58.43 -26.41
CA GLY A 191 -28.46 58.53 -26.87
C GLY A 191 -28.15 57.87 -28.22
N ALA A 192 -29.04 57.04 -28.78
CA ALA A 192 -28.69 56.17 -29.92
C ALA A 192 -28.72 56.86 -31.29
N TYR A 193 -29.48 57.96 -31.45
CA TYR A 193 -29.75 58.57 -32.76
C TYR A 193 -28.96 59.85 -33.04
N GLY A 194 -28.03 60.22 -32.15
CA GLY A 194 -27.27 61.46 -32.24
C GLY A 194 -28.11 62.70 -31.96
N SER A 195 -27.60 63.86 -32.34
CA SER A 195 -28.22 65.15 -32.04
C SER A 195 -29.63 65.28 -32.65
N GLU A 196 -30.64 65.45 -31.79
CA GLU A 196 -32.04 65.70 -32.19
C GLU A 196 -32.29 67.18 -32.59
N ARG A 197 -31.24 68.00 -32.57
CA ARG A 197 -31.32 69.44 -32.85
C ARG A 197 -31.72 69.70 -34.29
N THR A 198 -32.78 70.48 -34.49
CA THR A 198 -33.18 71.00 -35.80
C THR A 198 -32.19 72.06 -36.28
N THR A 199 -32.16 72.31 -37.59
CA THR A 199 -31.35 73.39 -38.18
C THR A 199 -31.63 74.75 -37.51
N GLN A 200 -32.91 75.03 -37.23
CA GLN A 200 -33.32 76.21 -36.47
C GLN A 200 -32.70 76.22 -35.06
N SER A 201 -32.77 75.11 -34.33
CA SER A 201 -32.22 75.05 -32.96
C SER A 201 -30.70 75.19 -32.91
N MET A 202 -29.97 74.71 -33.92
CA MET A 202 -28.50 74.86 -34.00
C MET A 202 -28.09 76.32 -34.24
N GLN A 203 -28.94 77.07 -34.95
CA GLN A 203 -28.71 78.48 -35.23
C GLN A 203 -29.07 79.38 -34.05
N ASP A 204 -30.11 79.03 -33.29
CA ASP A 204 -30.52 79.78 -32.09
C ASP A 204 -29.59 79.53 -30.89
N PHE A 205 -28.89 78.38 -30.81
CA PHE A 205 -27.96 78.07 -29.72
C PHE A 205 -26.69 77.31 -30.19
N PRO A 206 -25.64 77.99 -30.69
CA PRO A 206 -24.39 77.33 -31.08
C PRO A 206 -23.77 76.50 -29.94
N VAL A 207 -23.19 75.34 -30.24
CA VAL A 207 -22.42 74.54 -29.27
C VAL A 207 -21.05 75.18 -29.13
N VAL A 208 -20.78 75.77 -27.97
CA VAL A 208 -19.46 76.27 -27.58
C VAL A 208 -18.74 75.09 -26.91
N ASP A 209 -17.60 74.67 -27.46
CA ASP A 209 -16.73 73.66 -26.84
C ASP A 209 -16.12 74.28 -25.57
N SER A 210 -16.79 74.06 -24.45
CA SER A 210 -16.49 74.71 -23.17
C SER A 210 -15.15 74.30 -22.56
N GLU A 211 -14.52 73.23 -23.03
CA GLU A 211 -13.24 72.75 -22.48
C GLU A 211 -12.07 73.68 -22.87
N GLU A 212 -11.93 74.04 -24.14
CA GLU A 212 -10.80 74.86 -24.60
C GLU A 212 -10.90 76.31 -24.08
N GLU A 213 -12.10 76.90 -24.07
CA GLU A 213 -12.30 78.22 -23.46
C GLU A 213 -12.09 78.19 -21.94
N ALA A 214 -12.50 77.12 -21.24
CA ALA A 214 -12.26 77.00 -19.81
C ALA A 214 -10.77 76.88 -19.48
N GLU A 215 -9.99 76.13 -20.28
CA GLU A 215 -8.54 76.04 -20.13
C GLU A 215 -7.86 77.40 -20.34
N GLU A 216 -8.28 78.17 -21.36
CA GLU A 216 -7.74 79.50 -21.63
C GLU A 216 -8.14 80.54 -20.58
N GLU A 217 -9.41 80.53 -20.13
CA GLU A 217 -9.89 81.39 -19.04
C GLU A 217 -9.16 81.07 -17.75
N PHE A 218 -8.99 79.78 -17.42
CA PHE A 218 -8.23 79.35 -16.25
C PHE A 218 -6.78 79.85 -16.30
N GLN A 219 -6.10 79.75 -17.45
CA GLN A 219 -4.74 80.30 -17.63
C GLN A 219 -4.69 81.83 -17.55
N LYS A 220 -5.72 82.52 -18.06
CA LYS A 220 -5.85 83.98 -17.95
C LYS A 220 -6.05 84.42 -16.50
N GLU A 221 -6.91 83.74 -15.75
CA GLU A 221 -7.17 84.03 -14.33
C GLU A 221 -5.94 83.75 -13.46
N LEU A 222 -5.25 82.62 -13.67
CA LEU A 222 -4.00 82.30 -12.97
C LEU A 222 -2.92 83.37 -13.16
N SER A 223 -2.85 83.94 -14.37
CA SER A 223 -1.87 84.98 -14.70
C SER A 223 -2.13 86.31 -13.98
N GLN A 224 -3.32 86.54 -13.40
CA GLN A 224 -3.65 87.81 -12.75
C GLN A 224 -3.00 87.95 -11.36
N TRP A 225 -2.67 86.86 -10.68
CA TRP A 225 -2.27 86.92 -9.28
C TRP A 225 -0.77 87.16 -9.06
N ARG A 226 0.06 87.18 -10.11
CA ARG A 226 1.47 87.59 -10.02
C ARG A 226 1.95 88.33 -11.27
N LYS A 227 1.41 89.52 -11.51
CA LYS A 227 2.04 90.48 -12.41
C LYS A 227 3.09 91.25 -11.62
N ASP A 228 4.23 90.62 -11.40
CA ASP A 228 5.38 91.30 -10.80
C ASP A 228 5.73 92.52 -11.68
N PRO A 229 5.94 93.74 -11.13
CA PRO A 229 6.17 94.94 -11.93
C PRO A 229 7.39 94.83 -12.85
N SER A 230 8.32 93.92 -12.54
CA SER A 230 9.54 93.68 -13.31
C SER A 230 9.35 92.81 -14.57
N GLY A 231 8.12 92.43 -14.96
CA GLY A 231 7.82 91.82 -16.27
C GLY A 231 8.34 90.39 -16.50
N SER A 232 9.15 89.85 -15.59
CA SER A 232 9.60 88.45 -15.65
C SER A 232 8.56 87.55 -14.99
N LYS A 233 7.69 86.94 -15.81
CA LYS A 233 6.73 85.90 -15.41
C LYS A 233 7.50 84.66 -14.92
N LYS A 234 7.95 84.64 -13.67
CA LYS A 234 8.46 83.41 -13.06
C LYS A 234 7.26 82.49 -12.85
N LYS A 235 7.03 81.60 -13.82
CA LYS A 235 6.01 80.55 -13.69
C LYS A 235 6.37 79.72 -12.45
N PRO A 236 5.47 79.59 -11.47
CA PRO A 236 5.73 78.73 -10.31
C PRO A 236 6.04 77.32 -10.81
N LYS A 237 7.16 76.76 -10.35
CA LYS A 237 7.54 75.38 -10.67
C LYS A 237 6.76 74.47 -9.71
N TYR A 238 5.66 73.92 -10.20
CA TYR A 238 4.88 72.95 -9.44
C TYR A 238 5.60 71.61 -9.41
N SER A 239 5.80 71.04 -8.23
CA SER A 239 6.20 69.64 -8.06
C SER A 239 4.95 68.84 -7.71
N TYR A 240 4.57 67.90 -8.57
CA TYR A 240 3.45 67.00 -8.32
C TYR A 240 4.00 65.70 -7.74
N LYS A 241 3.29 65.14 -6.76
CA LYS A 241 3.55 63.79 -6.26
C LYS A 241 2.60 62.86 -6.99
N THR A 242 3.13 61.89 -7.72
CA THR A 242 2.28 60.96 -8.47
C THR A 242 1.65 59.92 -7.54
N VAL A 243 0.54 59.33 -7.98
CA VAL A 243 -0.11 58.23 -7.27
C VAL A 243 0.86 57.05 -7.09
N GLU A 244 1.72 56.76 -8.08
CA GLU A 244 2.75 55.73 -7.99
C GLU A 244 3.80 56.04 -6.92
N GLU A 245 4.25 57.30 -6.82
CA GLU A 245 5.16 57.73 -5.74
C GLU A 245 4.51 57.62 -4.36
N LEU A 246 3.21 57.90 -4.25
CA LEU A 246 2.46 57.75 -3.00
C LEU A 246 2.37 56.30 -2.55
N LYS A 247 2.10 55.38 -3.48
CA LYS A 247 2.09 53.94 -3.22
C LYS A 247 3.47 53.44 -2.81
N ALA A 248 4.53 53.90 -3.48
CA ALA A 248 5.91 53.58 -3.10
C ALA A 248 6.28 54.13 -1.71
N LYS A 249 5.87 55.37 -1.37
CA LYS A 249 6.07 55.98 -0.05
C LYS A 249 5.23 55.34 1.05
N GLY A 250 4.00 54.89 0.74
CA GLY A 250 3.12 54.20 1.67
C GLY A 250 3.62 52.82 2.10
N ARG A 251 4.56 52.22 1.36
CA ARG A 251 5.35 51.06 1.81
C ARG A 251 6.37 51.44 2.90
N ILE A 252 6.78 52.70 2.95
CA ILE A 252 7.72 53.25 3.95
C ILE A 252 6.90 53.85 5.10
N SER A 253 6.54 52.99 6.06
CA SER A 253 5.71 53.28 7.24
C SER A 253 5.99 54.63 7.92
N LYS A 254 5.10 55.62 7.76
CA LYS A 254 4.92 56.73 8.72
C LYS A 254 3.67 56.45 9.56
N LYS A 255 3.86 55.84 10.73
CA LYS A 255 2.80 55.69 11.75
C LYS A 255 2.57 57.05 12.41
N LEU A 256 1.54 57.79 12.01
CA LEU A 256 1.05 58.95 12.77
C LEU A 256 0.05 58.46 13.81
N THR A 257 0.38 58.70 15.07
CA THR A 257 -0.37 58.34 16.27
C THR A 257 -1.68 59.11 16.36
N ALA A 258 -2.78 58.41 16.65
CA ALA A 258 -4.14 58.96 16.74
C ALA A 258 -4.30 60.05 17.84
N PRO A 259 -5.07 61.12 17.62
CA PRO A 259 -5.29 62.16 18.63
C PRO A 259 -6.34 61.74 19.67
N GLN A 260 -5.99 61.88 20.95
CA GLN A 260 -6.78 61.53 22.13
C GLN A 260 -7.96 62.49 22.38
N LYS A 261 -9.06 61.92 22.86
CA LYS A 261 -10.44 62.44 22.80
C LYS A 261 -10.89 63.27 24.02
N GLU A 262 -10.00 63.86 24.82
CA GLU A 262 -10.35 64.33 26.19
C GLU A 262 -10.28 65.84 26.46
N LEU A 263 -10.00 66.71 25.49
CA LEU A 263 -9.89 68.17 25.76
C LEU A 263 -11.20 68.97 25.58
N SER A 264 -12.35 68.32 25.34
CA SER A 264 -13.58 69.03 24.94
C SER A 264 -14.54 69.44 26.07
N GLN A 265 -14.26 69.16 27.36
CA GLN A 265 -15.22 69.33 28.47
C GLN A 265 -14.80 70.31 29.59
N VAL A 266 -14.24 71.48 29.27
CA VAL A 266 -13.99 72.53 30.29
C VAL A 266 -15.12 73.58 30.25
N LYS A 267 -15.81 73.77 31.39
CA LYS A 267 -16.80 74.84 31.59
C LYS A 267 -16.10 76.20 31.72
N VAL A 268 -16.46 77.15 30.86
CA VAL A 268 -15.96 78.53 30.92
C VAL A 268 -17.12 79.47 31.22
N ILE A 269 -17.01 80.21 32.33
CA ILE A 269 -18.01 81.19 32.77
C ILE A 269 -17.53 82.56 32.31
N ASP A 270 -18.23 83.14 31.36
CA ASP A 270 -17.94 84.47 30.82
C ASP A 270 -18.68 85.54 31.62
N MET A 271 -17.91 86.46 32.20
CA MET A 271 -18.39 87.64 32.94
C MET A 271 -18.08 88.95 32.20
N THR A 272 -17.65 88.87 30.93
CA THR A 272 -17.23 90.04 30.14
C THR A 272 -18.44 90.82 29.58
N GLY A 273 -19.66 90.28 29.74
CA GLY A 273 -20.92 90.95 29.46
C GLY A 273 -21.70 91.30 30.73
N ARG A 274 -22.71 92.16 30.58
CA ARG A 274 -23.63 92.59 31.66
C ARG A 274 -24.48 91.48 32.29
N GLU A 275 -24.50 90.28 31.71
CA GLU A 275 -25.16 89.08 32.24
C GLU A 275 -24.16 87.91 32.24
N GLN A 276 -24.17 87.11 33.31
CA GLN A 276 -23.36 85.90 33.43
C GLN A 276 -23.84 84.83 32.43
N LYS A 277 -22.92 84.30 31.61
CA LYS A 277 -23.20 83.17 30.70
C LYS A 277 -22.20 82.05 30.91
N VAL A 278 -22.71 80.81 30.87
CA VAL A 278 -21.91 79.58 31.06
C VAL A 278 -21.83 78.86 29.72
N TYR A 279 -20.60 78.70 29.21
CA TYR A 279 -20.30 77.94 27.99
C TYR A 279 -19.69 76.58 28.35
N TYR A 280 -20.00 75.56 27.55
CA TYR A 280 -19.62 74.15 27.83
C TYR A 280 -18.53 73.62 26.88
N SER A 281 -17.96 74.46 26.01
CA SER A 281 -16.86 74.10 25.10
C SER A 281 -16.10 75.34 24.62
N TYR A 282 -14.78 75.22 24.41
CA TYR A 282 -13.92 76.27 23.83
C TYR A 282 -14.38 76.73 22.43
N SER A 283 -15.06 75.86 21.69
CA SER A 283 -15.60 76.20 20.36
C SER A 283 -16.75 77.21 20.38
N GLN A 284 -17.40 77.46 21.53
CA GLN A 284 -18.42 78.52 21.66
C GLN A 284 -17.82 79.92 21.91
N ILE A 285 -16.53 80.01 22.25
CA ILE A 285 -15.86 81.27 22.63
C ILE A 285 -15.37 82.05 21.40
N SER A 286 -15.13 81.39 20.27
CA SER A 286 -14.53 82.02 19.07
C SER A 286 -15.45 82.99 18.32
N HIS A 287 -16.70 83.15 18.75
CA HIS A 287 -17.58 84.21 18.24
C HIS A 287 -17.52 85.45 19.14
N LYS A 288 -16.56 86.36 18.86
CA LYS A 288 -16.62 87.85 18.98
C LYS A 288 -15.32 88.48 19.51
N HIS A 289 -14.41 88.78 18.59
CA HIS A 289 -13.58 89.99 18.64
C HIS A 289 -13.99 90.88 17.45
N ASN A 290 -15.15 91.53 17.54
CA ASN A 290 -15.46 92.68 16.68
C ASN A 290 -15.63 93.88 17.61
N VAL A 291 -14.49 94.55 17.82
CA VAL A 291 -14.29 95.99 18.03
C VAL A 291 -15.58 96.79 18.28
N PRO A 292 -15.78 97.22 19.53
CA PRO A 292 -16.55 98.43 19.78
C PRO A 292 -15.78 99.32 20.76
N ASP A 293 -15.02 100.30 20.24
CA ASP A 293 -14.91 101.58 20.93
C ASP A 293 -14.60 102.68 19.91
N ASP A 294 -15.68 103.22 19.35
CA ASP A 294 -15.68 104.43 18.55
C ASP A 294 -15.61 105.61 19.54
N GLY A 295 -14.41 105.81 20.11
CA GLY A 295 -14.19 106.64 21.29
C GLY A 295 -13.01 107.61 21.12
N LEU A 296 -13.32 108.78 20.55
CA LEU A 296 -12.61 110.06 20.65
C LEU A 296 -11.41 110.32 19.71
N PRO A 297 -11.58 111.27 18.75
CA PRO A 297 -10.48 111.83 17.97
C PRO A 297 -9.79 112.97 18.75
N LEU A 298 -8.54 112.76 19.17
CA LEU A 298 -7.62 113.85 19.54
C LEU A 298 -6.30 113.70 18.78
N GLN A 299 -6.19 114.58 17.79
CA GLN A 299 -5.03 115.16 17.14
C GLN A 299 -3.64 114.91 17.79
N SER A 300 -2.77 114.32 16.96
CA SER A 300 -1.35 114.69 16.73
C SER A 300 -0.40 114.84 17.94
N GLN A 301 0.48 113.86 18.12
CA GLN A 301 1.89 114.16 18.39
C GLN A 301 2.81 113.08 17.79
N GLN A 302 3.71 113.59 16.96
CA GLN A 302 4.77 112.88 16.25
C GLN A 302 5.85 112.41 17.22
N LEU A 303 6.50 111.26 16.98
CA LEU A 303 7.94 111.17 16.77
C LEU A 303 8.37 109.73 16.34
N PRO A 304 9.40 109.59 15.48
CA PRO A 304 9.78 108.35 14.78
C PRO A 304 11.16 107.79 15.22
N GLN A 305 11.42 106.49 15.00
CA GLN A 305 12.75 105.86 14.79
C GLN A 305 12.60 104.33 14.65
N SER A 306 12.61 103.77 13.43
CA SER A 306 13.79 103.23 12.71
C SER A 306 14.42 101.99 13.36
N GLY A 307 14.15 100.80 12.83
CA GLY A 307 14.83 99.60 13.30
C GLY A 307 14.41 98.28 12.66
N LYS A 308 14.50 98.17 11.32
CA LYS A 308 14.64 96.89 10.59
C LYS A 308 13.73 95.75 11.10
N GLU A 309 12.44 96.02 11.23
CA GLU A 309 11.47 94.95 11.41
C GLU A 309 11.66 93.99 10.25
N ALA A 310 12.12 92.79 10.61
CA ALA A 310 12.09 91.62 9.77
C ALA A 310 10.77 91.71 9.02
N LYS A 311 10.84 91.76 7.68
CA LYS A 311 9.66 91.60 6.85
C LYS A 311 9.10 90.25 7.28
N ALA A 312 8.22 90.27 8.27
CA ALA A 312 7.28 89.22 8.55
C ALA A 312 6.75 88.93 7.16
N PRO A 313 7.05 87.77 6.57
CA PRO A 313 6.57 87.48 5.23
C PRO A 313 5.08 87.82 5.31
N GLY A 314 4.67 88.89 4.63
CA GLY A 314 3.44 89.64 4.96
C GLY A 314 2.16 88.84 4.67
N PHE A 315 2.35 87.56 4.45
CA PHE A 315 1.43 86.54 4.07
C PHE A 315 1.95 85.19 4.57
N ALA A 316 2.32 85.10 5.85
CA ALA A 316 2.36 83.82 6.53
C ALA A 316 0.94 83.51 6.98
N LEU A 317 0.31 82.52 6.35
CA LEU A 317 -0.97 81.97 6.78
C LEU A 317 -0.70 80.59 7.37
N PRO A 318 -0.05 80.48 8.55
CA PRO A 318 0.34 79.18 9.10
C PRO A 318 -0.85 78.25 9.31
N GLU A 319 -2.02 78.78 9.67
CA GLU A 319 -3.25 77.99 9.78
C GLU A 319 -3.73 77.47 8.41
N LEU A 320 -3.64 78.30 7.36
CA LEU A 320 -4.01 77.86 6.01
C LEU A 320 -3.01 76.83 5.47
N GLU A 321 -1.71 77.05 5.68
CA GLU A 321 -0.65 76.11 5.30
C GLU A 321 -0.82 74.78 6.04
N HIS A 322 -1.12 74.82 7.34
CA HIS A 322 -1.45 73.65 8.13
C HIS A 322 -2.70 72.94 7.60
N ASN A 323 -3.79 73.66 7.32
CA ASN A 323 -5.02 73.08 6.80
C ASN A 323 -4.81 72.44 5.42
N LEU A 324 -4.04 73.08 4.54
CA LEU A 324 -3.68 72.55 3.23
C LEU A 324 -2.79 71.31 3.36
N GLN A 325 -1.79 71.34 4.25
CA GLN A 325 -0.94 70.18 4.53
C GLN A 325 -1.76 69.03 5.13
N LEU A 326 -2.71 69.31 6.01
CA LEU A 326 -3.62 68.32 6.57
C LEU A 326 -4.49 67.70 5.47
N LEU A 327 -5.05 68.50 4.56
CA LEU A 327 -5.81 67.99 3.42
C LEU A 327 -4.94 67.11 2.51
N ILE A 328 -3.70 67.53 2.24
CA ILE A 328 -2.74 66.72 1.50
C ILE A 328 -2.49 65.40 2.24
N ASP A 329 -2.14 65.43 3.53
CA ASP A 329 -1.86 64.22 4.30
C ASP A 329 -3.08 63.29 4.36
N LEU A 330 -4.30 63.82 4.54
CA LEU A 330 -5.54 63.05 4.52
C LEU A 330 -5.76 62.37 3.16
N THR A 331 -5.64 63.13 2.07
CA THR A 331 -5.78 62.58 0.70
C THR A 331 -4.69 61.56 0.36
N GLU A 332 -3.45 61.78 0.78
CA GLU A 332 -2.37 60.81 0.61
C GLU A 332 -2.66 59.50 1.36
N GLN A 333 -3.16 59.59 2.59
CA GLN A 333 -3.54 58.43 3.39
C GLN A 333 -4.75 57.69 2.78
N GLU A 334 -5.75 58.41 2.28
CA GLU A 334 -6.88 57.80 1.56
C GLU A 334 -6.41 57.04 0.32
N ILE A 335 -5.48 57.61 -0.46
CA ILE A 335 -4.88 56.93 -1.63
C ILE A 335 -4.16 55.64 -1.20
N ILE A 336 -3.35 55.70 -0.14
CA ILE A 336 -2.61 54.54 0.37
C ILE A 336 -3.57 53.48 0.91
N GLN A 337 -4.61 53.88 1.65
CA GLN A 337 -5.60 52.97 2.20
C GLN A 337 -6.40 52.28 1.08
N ASN A 338 -6.82 53.04 0.07
CA ASN A 338 -7.50 52.49 -1.10
C ASN A 338 -6.61 51.53 -1.89
N ASP A 339 -5.32 51.81 -2.05
CA ASP A 339 -4.38 50.91 -2.72
C ASP A 339 -4.16 49.61 -1.92
N ARG A 340 -4.05 49.70 -0.59
CA ARG A 340 -3.97 48.53 0.29
C ARG A 340 -5.23 47.69 0.22
N GLN A 341 -6.41 48.31 0.25
CA GLN A 341 -7.67 47.60 0.08
C GLN A 341 -7.72 46.93 -1.29
N LEU A 342 -7.34 47.63 -2.36
CA LEU A 342 -7.32 47.08 -3.71
C LEU A 342 -6.36 45.88 -3.84
N GLN A 343 -5.19 45.92 -3.19
CA GLN A 343 -4.27 44.77 -3.14
C GLN A 343 -4.89 43.60 -2.36
N TYR A 344 -5.46 43.86 -1.18
CA TYR A 344 -6.14 42.84 -0.39
C TYR A 344 -7.29 42.16 -1.16
N GLU A 345 -8.13 42.93 -1.84
CA GLU A 345 -9.22 42.37 -2.66
C GLU A 345 -8.66 41.55 -3.84
N ARG A 346 -7.55 41.98 -4.46
CA ARG A 346 -6.90 41.20 -5.52
C ARG A 346 -6.33 39.88 -4.99
N ASP A 347 -5.65 39.91 -3.86
CA ASP A 347 -5.10 38.70 -3.22
C ASP A 347 -6.23 37.77 -2.79
N MET A 348 -7.35 38.31 -2.29
CA MET A 348 -8.53 37.51 -1.93
C MET A 348 -9.19 36.88 -3.15
N VAL A 349 -9.29 37.59 -4.28
CA VAL A 349 -9.78 37.01 -5.54
C VAL A 349 -8.89 35.83 -5.98
N VAL A 350 -7.57 35.97 -5.84
CA VAL A 350 -6.62 34.88 -6.15
C VAL A 350 -6.83 33.70 -5.20
N ASN A 351 -6.95 33.92 -3.89
CA ASN A 351 -7.18 32.85 -2.92
C ASN A 351 -8.51 32.13 -3.17
N LEU A 352 -9.59 32.87 -3.39
CA LEU A 352 -10.91 32.31 -3.68
C LEU A 352 -10.92 31.50 -4.99
N PHE A 353 -10.13 31.90 -5.98
CA PHE A 353 -9.98 31.13 -7.21
C PHE A 353 -9.34 29.75 -6.96
N HIS A 354 -8.24 29.70 -6.19
CA HIS A 354 -7.60 28.42 -5.82
C HIS A 354 -8.51 27.55 -4.94
N GLU A 355 -9.27 28.14 -4.01
CA GLU A 355 -10.26 27.39 -3.22
C GLU A 355 -11.37 26.82 -4.09
N LEU A 356 -11.87 27.59 -5.08
CA LEU A 356 -12.89 27.13 -6.02
C LEU A 356 -12.39 25.96 -6.86
N GLU A 357 -11.15 26.01 -7.35
CA GLU A 357 -10.52 24.92 -8.10
C GLU A 357 -10.42 23.65 -7.25
N LYS A 358 -9.87 23.76 -6.03
CA LYS A 358 -9.77 22.63 -5.08
C LYS A 358 -11.13 22.03 -4.73
N MET A 359 -12.14 22.85 -4.47
CA MET A 359 -13.48 22.36 -4.15
C MET A 359 -14.14 21.69 -5.36
N THR A 360 -13.83 22.13 -6.58
CA THR A 360 -14.33 21.49 -7.81
C THR A 360 -13.75 20.09 -7.97
N GLU A 361 -12.46 19.88 -7.66
CA GLU A 361 -11.84 18.54 -7.68
C GLU A 361 -12.50 17.58 -6.66
N VAL A 362 -12.78 18.07 -5.44
CA VAL A 362 -13.49 17.28 -4.42
C VAL A 362 -14.90 16.93 -4.89
N LEU A 363 -15.64 17.89 -5.47
CA LEU A 363 -16.99 17.64 -5.98
C LEU A 363 -17.00 16.58 -7.10
N ASP A 364 -16.04 16.61 -8.02
CA ASP A 364 -15.92 15.59 -9.08
C ASP A 364 -15.59 14.20 -8.50
N HIS A 365 -14.72 14.14 -7.49
CA HIS A 365 -14.43 12.89 -6.80
C HIS A 365 -15.67 12.32 -6.10
N GLU A 366 -16.38 13.14 -5.33
CA GLU A 366 -17.60 12.73 -4.61
C GLU A 366 -18.73 12.34 -5.59
N GLU A 367 -18.88 13.04 -6.71
CA GLU A 367 -19.86 12.68 -7.74
C GLU A 367 -19.57 11.29 -8.34
N ARG A 368 -18.28 10.97 -8.57
CA ARG A 368 -17.86 9.63 -9.00
C ARG A 368 -18.17 8.56 -7.95
N VAL A 369 -17.85 8.82 -6.68
CA VAL A 369 -18.13 7.89 -5.57
C VAL A 369 -19.63 7.63 -5.41
N ILE A 370 -20.45 8.68 -5.42
CA ILE A 370 -21.91 8.58 -5.34
C ILE A 370 -22.47 7.77 -6.53
N SER A 371 -21.94 8.02 -7.74
CA SER A 371 -22.34 7.27 -8.95
C SER A 371 -22.01 5.79 -8.84
N ASN A 372 -20.83 5.44 -8.31
CA ASN A 372 -20.43 4.05 -8.09
C ASN A 372 -21.28 3.37 -7.01
N LEU A 373 -21.43 3.99 -5.84
CA LEU A 373 -22.25 3.46 -4.75
C LEU A 373 -23.71 3.26 -5.16
N SER A 374 -24.25 4.16 -5.99
CA SER A 374 -25.62 4.00 -6.51
C SER A 374 -25.75 2.75 -7.39
N LYS A 375 -24.76 2.48 -8.27
CA LYS A 375 -24.75 1.26 -9.09
C LYS A 375 -24.57 0.00 -8.24
N VAL A 376 -23.72 0.05 -7.22
CA VAL A 376 -23.55 -1.06 -6.26
C VAL A 376 -24.86 -1.34 -5.54
N LEU A 377 -25.54 -0.30 -5.05
CA LEU A 377 -26.85 -0.42 -4.40
C LEU A 377 -27.89 -1.03 -5.35
N GLU A 378 -27.97 -0.57 -6.60
CA GLU A 378 -28.88 -1.14 -7.61
C GLU A 378 -28.64 -2.65 -7.82
N MET A 379 -27.38 -3.08 -7.86
CA MET A 379 -27.02 -4.51 -7.98
C MET A 379 -27.43 -5.31 -6.74
N VAL A 380 -27.22 -4.77 -5.53
CA VAL A 380 -27.58 -5.44 -4.27
C VAL A 380 -29.09 -5.52 -4.09
N GLU A 381 -29.82 -4.45 -4.40
CA GLU A 381 -31.28 -4.43 -4.38
C GLU A 381 -31.87 -5.42 -5.40
N GLU A 382 -31.23 -5.59 -6.56
CA GLU A 382 -31.63 -6.61 -7.52
C GLU A 382 -31.42 -8.03 -6.99
N CYS A 383 -30.31 -8.29 -6.29
CA CYS A 383 -30.12 -9.56 -5.59
C CYS A 383 -31.22 -9.79 -4.55
N GLU A 384 -31.50 -8.79 -3.70
CA GLU A 384 -32.54 -8.89 -2.66
C GLU A 384 -33.92 -9.20 -3.26
N ARG A 385 -34.31 -8.52 -4.36
CA ARG A 385 -35.56 -8.78 -5.07
C ARG A 385 -35.64 -10.22 -5.61
N ARG A 386 -34.53 -10.73 -6.15
CA ARG A 386 -34.46 -12.08 -6.72
C ARG A 386 -34.31 -13.19 -5.68
N MET A 387 -33.97 -12.85 -4.44
CA MET A 387 -33.95 -13.79 -3.32
C MET A 387 -35.32 -13.95 -2.64
N GLN A 388 -36.32 -13.15 -3.00
CA GLN A 388 -37.65 -13.29 -2.45
C GLN A 388 -38.29 -14.63 -2.87
N PRO A 389 -38.97 -15.36 -1.97
CA PRO A 389 -39.54 -16.68 -2.26
C PRO A 389 -40.54 -16.70 -3.43
N ASP A 390 -41.27 -15.61 -3.65
CA ASP A 390 -42.30 -15.47 -4.68
C ASP A 390 -41.73 -14.97 -6.04
N CYS A 391 -40.40 -14.86 -6.18
CA CYS A 391 -39.77 -14.35 -7.39
C CYS A 391 -39.88 -15.37 -8.54
N SER A 392 -40.28 -14.90 -9.72
CA SER A 392 -40.36 -15.72 -10.92
C SER A 392 -38.99 -16.10 -11.50
N ASN A 393 -37.95 -15.31 -11.20
CA ASN A 393 -36.59 -15.50 -11.68
C ASN A 393 -35.58 -15.49 -10.51
N PRO A 394 -35.52 -16.57 -9.71
CA PRO A 394 -34.67 -16.62 -8.53
C PRO A 394 -33.19 -16.49 -8.90
N LEU A 395 -32.40 -15.90 -7.99
CA LEU A 395 -30.95 -15.74 -8.17
C LEU A 395 -30.25 -17.10 -8.10
N THR A 396 -29.46 -17.44 -9.11
CA THR A 396 -28.63 -18.68 -9.11
C THR A 396 -27.24 -18.42 -8.53
N LEU A 397 -26.56 -19.47 -8.05
CA LEU A 397 -25.19 -19.34 -7.52
C LEU A 397 -24.19 -18.81 -8.56
N ASP A 398 -24.31 -19.23 -9.83
CA ASP A 398 -23.42 -18.74 -10.90
C ASP A 398 -23.68 -17.28 -11.28
N GLU A 399 -24.93 -16.84 -11.23
CA GLU A 399 -25.26 -15.43 -11.38
C GLU A 399 -24.76 -14.60 -10.21
N CYS A 400 -24.94 -15.10 -8.98
CA CYS A 400 -24.41 -14.46 -7.79
C CYS A 400 -22.88 -14.35 -7.85
N ALA A 401 -22.19 -15.39 -8.30
CA ALA A 401 -20.73 -15.35 -8.47
C ALA A 401 -20.30 -14.27 -9.48
N ARG A 402 -21.00 -14.14 -10.62
CA ARG A 402 -20.73 -13.07 -11.61
C ARG A 402 -20.97 -11.66 -11.06
N ILE A 403 -21.96 -11.50 -10.17
CA ILE A 403 -22.20 -10.22 -9.49
C ILE A 403 -21.02 -9.90 -8.56
N PHE A 404 -20.56 -10.88 -7.77
CA PHE A 404 -19.38 -10.70 -6.90
C PHE A 404 -18.09 -10.46 -7.70
N GLU A 405 -17.87 -11.16 -8.82
CA GLU A 405 -16.77 -10.88 -9.76
C GLU A 405 -16.85 -9.43 -10.28
N THR A 406 -18.05 -8.96 -10.65
CA THR A 406 -18.24 -7.59 -11.13
C THR A 406 -17.98 -6.56 -10.04
N LEU A 407 -18.42 -6.82 -8.80
CA LEU A 407 -18.16 -5.98 -7.64
C LEU A 407 -16.65 -5.91 -7.35
N GLN A 408 -15.95 -7.03 -7.42
CA GLN A 408 -14.51 -7.11 -7.20
C GLN A 408 -13.71 -6.41 -8.31
N ASP A 409 -14.09 -6.57 -9.57
CA ASP A 409 -13.32 -6.05 -10.71
C ASP A 409 -13.58 -4.55 -10.97
N LYS A 410 -14.84 -4.10 -10.84
CA LYS A 410 -15.23 -2.72 -11.22
C LYS A 410 -15.41 -1.77 -10.05
N TYR A 411 -15.70 -2.30 -8.86
CA TYR A 411 -16.08 -1.53 -7.67
C TYR A 411 -15.30 -1.99 -6.44
N TYR A 412 -14.00 -2.25 -6.60
CA TYR A 412 -13.17 -2.85 -5.56
C TYR A 412 -13.13 -2.04 -4.28
N GLU A 413 -13.04 -0.71 -4.38
CA GLU A 413 -13.02 0.17 -3.21
C GLU A 413 -14.35 0.11 -2.45
N GLU A 414 -15.47 0.19 -3.16
CA GLU A 414 -16.80 0.09 -2.56
C GLU A 414 -17.07 -1.31 -1.99
N TYR A 415 -16.61 -2.37 -2.67
CA TYR A 415 -16.71 -3.76 -2.23
C TYR A 415 -15.86 -4.04 -0.99
N ARG A 416 -14.69 -3.40 -0.85
CA ARG A 416 -13.83 -3.50 0.33
C ARG A 416 -14.35 -2.68 1.52
N MET A 417 -14.93 -1.51 1.23
CA MET A 417 -15.48 -0.61 2.25
C MET A 417 -16.82 -1.11 2.81
N SER A 418 -17.64 -1.72 1.94
CA SER A 418 -18.81 -2.47 2.35
C SER A 418 -18.35 -3.73 3.08
N ASP A 419 -18.97 -4.11 4.20
CA ASP A 419 -18.58 -5.33 4.89
C ASP A 419 -18.89 -6.55 4.00
N ARG A 420 -17.88 -6.99 3.25
CA ARG A 420 -17.91 -8.15 2.35
C ARG A 420 -18.48 -9.38 3.04
N VAL A 421 -18.21 -9.53 4.34
CA VAL A 421 -18.73 -10.63 5.15
C VAL A 421 -20.23 -10.52 5.25
N ASP A 422 -20.77 -9.34 5.55
CA ASP A 422 -22.22 -9.12 5.66
C ASP A 422 -22.94 -9.36 4.33
N LEU A 423 -22.38 -8.88 3.21
CA LEU A 423 -22.97 -9.11 1.89
C LEU A 423 -22.99 -10.61 1.54
N ALA A 424 -21.90 -11.32 1.82
CA ALA A 424 -21.82 -12.77 1.61
C ALA A 424 -22.80 -13.53 2.54
N VAL A 425 -22.90 -13.13 3.81
CA VAL A 425 -23.84 -13.71 4.79
C VAL A 425 -25.28 -13.49 4.36
N ALA A 426 -25.62 -12.32 3.83
CA ALA A 426 -26.98 -12.00 3.41
C ALA A 426 -27.39 -12.72 2.12
N ILE A 427 -26.51 -12.75 1.11
CA ILE A 427 -26.86 -13.22 -0.24
C ILE A 427 -26.39 -14.66 -0.47
N VAL A 428 -25.10 -14.93 -0.25
CA VAL A 428 -24.45 -16.18 -0.64
C VAL A 428 -24.87 -17.31 0.31
N TYR A 429 -24.93 -17.06 1.62
CA TYR A 429 -25.15 -18.14 2.60
C TYR A 429 -26.52 -18.81 2.45
N PRO A 430 -27.65 -18.07 2.24
CA PRO A 430 -28.92 -18.71 1.96
C PRO A 430 -28.92 -19.55 0.68
N LEU A 431 -28.30 -19.07 -0.40
CA LEU A 431 -28.20 -19.81 -1.66
C LEU A 431 -27.36 -21.09 -1.50
N MET A 432 -26.24 -20.99 -0.78
CA MET A 432 -25.39 -22.15 -0.49
C MET A 432 -26.08 -23.15 0.45
N LYS A 433 -26.87 -22.68 1.43
CA LYS A 433 -27.69 -23.54 2.29
C LYS A 433 -28.73 -24.33 1.48
N GLU A 434 -29.41 -23.68 0.53
CA GLU A 434 -30.38 -24.36 -0.33
C GLU A 434 -29.69 -25.33 -1.29
N TYR A 435 -28.52 -24.98 -1.83
CA TYR A 435 -27.73 -25.87 -2.69
C TYR A 435 -27.32 -27.17 -1.98
N PHE A 436 -26.88 -27.10 -0.72
CA PHE A 436 -26.48 -28.30 0.04
C PHE A 436 -27.63 -29.02 0.74
N LYS A 437 -28.87 -28.55 0.64
CA LYS A 437 -30.01 -29.07 1.41
C LYS A 437 -30.27 -30.56 1.24
N GLU A 438 -30.11 -31.07 0.02
CA GLU A 438 -30.31 -32.49 -0.32
C GLU A 438 -28.99 -33.27 -0.42
N TRP A 439 -27.87 -32.62 -0.06
CA TRP A 439 -26.56 -33.24 -0.15
C TRP A 439 -26.33 -34.29 0.94
N ASP A 440 -25.90 -35.47 0.52
CA ASP A 440 -25.43 -36.54 1.38
C ASP A 440 -23.92 -36.77 1.13
N PRO A 441 -23.04 -36.16 1.93
CA PRO A 441 -21.58 -36.23 1.79
C PRO A 441 -20.99 -37.63 1.65
N LEU A 442 -21.62 -38.65 2.25
CA LEU A 442 -21.11 -40.03 2.23
C LEU A 442 -21.49 -40.79 0.95
N LYS A 443 -22.44 -40.28 0.17
CA LYS A 443 -22.82 -40.86 -1.13
C LYS A 443 -22.13 -40.15 -2.30
N ASP A 444 -22.02 -38.83 -2.21
CA ASP A 444 -21.32 -38.00 -3.20
C ASP A 444 -20.38 -37.06 -2.47
N CYS A 445 -19.14 -37.51 -2.30
CA CYS A 445 -18.09 -36.77 -1.63
C CYS A 445 -17.62 -35.55 -2.43
N THR A 446 -17.78 -35.55 -3.76
CA THR A 446 -17.27 -34.50 -4.64
C THR A 446 -18.27 -33.39 -4.91
N TYR A 447 -19.54 -33.59 -4.57
CA TYR A 447 -20.60 -32.63 -4.80
C TYR A 447 -20.31 -31.27 -4.16
N GLY A 448 -20.28 -30.21 -4.98
CA GLY A 448 -20.08 -28.84 -4.52
C GLY A 448 -18.62 -28.43 -4.33
N THR A 449 -17.64 -29.32 -4.55
CA THR A 449 -16.21 -28.98 -4.45
C THR A 449 -15.82 -27.86 -5.43
N GLU A 450 -16.23 -27.96 -6.70
CA GLU A 450 -15.98 -26.94 -7.73
C GLU A 450 -16.62 -25.59 -7.38
N ILE A 451 -17.88 -25.62 -6.93
CA ILE A 451 -18.63 -24.41 -6.56
C ILE A 451 -17.99 -23.74 -5.36
N ILE A 452 -17.65 -24.50 -4.30
CA ILE A 452 -16.95 -23.95 -3.14
C ILE A 452 -15.57 -23.46 -3.52
N SER A 453 -14.84 -24.13 -4.42
CA SER A 453 -13.54 -23.65 -4.90
C SER A 453 -13.66 -22.31 -5.64
N LYS A 454 -14.71 -22.12 -6.43
CA LYS A 454 -15.00 -20.83 -7.08
C LYS A 454 -15.31 -19.75 -6.04
N TRP A 455 -16.15 -20.05 -5.05
CA TRP A 455 -16.47 -19.10 -3.97
C TRP A 455 -15.27 -18.84 -3.04
N LYS A 456 -14.36 -19.80 -2.88
CA LYS A 456 -13.09 -19.62 -2.19
C LYS A 456 -12.28 -18.51 -2.84
N SER A 457 -12.10 -18.53 -4.15
CA SER A 457 -11.38 -17.44 -4.85
C SER A 457 -12.05 -16.06 -4.77
N LEU A 458 -13.37 -16.01 -4.58
CA LEU A 458 -14.12 -14.75 -4.48
C LEU A 458 -14.19 -14.18 -3.06
N LEU A 459 -14.14 -15.05 -2.05
CA LEU A 459 -14.37 -14.69 -0.64
C LEU A 459 -13.15 -14.85 0.27
N GLU A 460 -12.11 -15.59 -0.13
CA GLU A 460 -10.90 -15.73 0.68
C GLU A 460 -10.10 -14.42 0.66
N ASN A 461 -9.66 -13.96 1.83
CA ASN A 461 -8.81 -12.76 1.94
C ASN A 461 -7.33 -13.17 1.79
N ASP A 462 -6.72 -12.88 0.64
CA ASP A 462 -5.30 -13.20 0.40
C ASP A 462 -4.37 -12.53 1.45
N GLN A 463 -4.78 -11.37 1.98
CA GLN A 463 -3.99 -10.62 2.98
C GLN A 463 -4.03 -11.19 4.40
N LEU A 464 -5.06 -11.97 4.76
CA LEU A 464 -5.17 -12.52 6.13
C LEU A 464 -4.27 -13.73 6.36
N LEU A 465 -3.73 -14.35 5.31
CA LEU A 465 -2.66 -15.34 5.46
C LEU A 465 -1.38 -14.73 6.06
N SER A 466 -1.23 -13.40 6.02
CA SER A 466 -0.06 -12.69 6.57
C SER A 466 -0.22 -12.32 8.06
N HIS A 467 -1.45 -12.15 8.55
CA HIS A 467 -1.70 -11.73 9.93
C HIS A 467 -2.22 -12.90 10.77
N GLY A 468 -1.28 -13.58 11.43
CA GLY A 468 -1.56 -14.68 12.35
C GLY A 468 -2.69 -14.37 13.34
N GLY A 469 -3.85 -14.97 13.10
CA GLY A 469 -4.72 -15.51 14.15
C GLY A 469 -5.63 -14.57 14.93
N GLN A 470 -6.02 -13.38 14.46
CA GLN A 470 -6.88 -12.52 15.29
C GLN A 470 -8.36 -12.36 14.91
N ASP A 471 -8.83 -12.50 13.66
CA ASP A 471 -10.27 -12.41 13.42
C ASP A 471 -10.77 -13.41 12.38
N LEU A 472 -11.11 -14.62 12.85
CA LEU A 472 -11.93 -15.57 12.08
C LEU A 472 -13.26 -14.94 11.62
N SER A 473 -13.76 -13.94 12.34
CA SER A 473 -14.95 -13.17 11.99
C SER A 473 -14.79 -12.35 10.70
N ALA A 474 -13.56 -12.00 10.32
CA ALA A 474 -13.28 -11.14 9.17
C ALA A 474 -13.19 -11.92 7.84
N ASP A 475 -13.10 -13.25 7.89
CA ASP A 475 -13.02 -14.07 6.67
C ASP A 475 -14.40 -14.65 6.30
N ALA A 476 -14.98 -14.07 5.25
CA ALA A 476 -16.28 -14.44 4.71
C ALA A 476 -16.34 -15.91 4.25
N PHE A 477 -15.24 -16.43 3.69
CA PHE A 477 -15.15 -17.82 3.24
C PHE A 477 -15.07 -18.78 4.43
N HIS A 478 -14.22 -18.48 5.41
CA HIS A 478 -14.08 -19.33 6.59
C HIS A 478 -15.41 -19.44 7.35
N ARG A 479 -16.12 -18.31 7.48
CA ARG A 479 -17.44 -18.27 8.08
C ARG A 479 -18.50 -19.00 7.24
N LEU A 480 -18.42 -18.95 5.90
CA LEU A 480 -19.30 -19.72 5.01
C LEU A 480 -19.14 -21.22 5.28
N ILE A 481 -17.90 -21.71 5.29
CA ILE A 481 -17.62 -23.12 5.55
C ILE A 481 -18.09 -23.51 6.95
N TRP A 482 -17.88 -22.66 7.95
CA TRP A 482 -18.25 -22.97 9.33
C TRP A 482 -19.77 -22.91 9.62
N GLU A 483 -20.51 -21.96 9.05
CA GLU A 483 -21.93 -21.76 9.35
C GLU A 483 -22.86 -22.49 8.39
N VAL A 484 -22.44 -22.72 7.16
CA VAL A 484 -23.27 -23.34 6.11
C VAL A 484 -22.87 -24.78 5.86
N TRP A 485 -21.59 -25.05 5.60
CA TRP A 485 -21.12 -26.38 5.21
C TRP A 485 -20.91 -27.32 6.41
N MET A 486 -20.30 -26.84 7.49
CA MET A 486 -19.96 -27.64 8.67
C MET A 486 -21.17 -28.30 9.35
N PRO A 487 -22.38 -27.70 9.42
CA PRO A 487 -23.57 -28.39 9.93
C PRO A 487 -23.89 -29.71 9.21
N PHE A 488 -23.72 -29.78 7.88
CA PHE A 488 -23.92 -31.02 7.11
C PHE A 488 -22.88 -32.07 7.50
N VAL A 489 -21.62 -31.65 7.67
CA VAL A 489 -20.54 -32.53 8.12
C VAL A 489 -20.75 -33.03 9.55
N ARG A 490 -21.20 -32.17 10.47
CA ARG A 490 -21.57 -32.61 11.82
C ARG A 490 -22.69 -33.64 11.78
N ASN A 491 -23.71 -33.42 10.96
CA ASN A 491 -24.82 -34.36 10.80
C ASN A 491 -24.34 -35.73 10.30
N ILE A 492 -23.58 -35.80 9.20
CA ILE A 492 -23.08 -37.08 8.70
C ILE A 492 -22.11 -37.76 9.66
N VAL A 493 -21.24 -37.01 10.33
CA VAL A 493 -20.32 -37.61 11.33
C VAL A 493 -21.09 -38.19 12.51
N THR A 494 -22.22 -37.60 12.93
CA THR A 494 -23.03 -38.19 14.01
C THR A 494 -23.60 -39.56 13.62
N GLN A 495 -24.03 -39.71 12.37
CA GLN A 495 -24.66 -40.93 11.84
C GLN A 495 -23.64 -42.00 11.40
N TRP A 496 -22.45 -41.57 10.97
CA TRP A 496 -21.36 -42.41 10.49
C TRP A 496 -20.92 -43.45 11.52
N GLN A 497 -20.53 -44.64 11.05
CA GLN A 497 -20.01 -45.73 11.87
C GLN A 497 -18.50 -45.89 11.66
N PRO A 498 -17.67 -45.81 12.72
CA PRO A 498 -16.22 -45.87 12.59
C PRO A 498 -15.66 -47.09 11.84
N ARG A 499 -16.36 -48.23 11.92
CA ARG A 499 -15.97 -49.49 11.25
C ARG A 499 -16.12 -49.46 9.72
N ASN A 500 -16.91 -48.54 9.19
CA ASN A 500 -17.07 -48.32 7.75
C ASN A 500 -16.43 -46.97 7.41
N CYS A 501 -15.09 -46.92 7.39
CA CYS A 501 -14.33 -45.68 7.29
C CYS A 501 -14.22 -45.13 5.87
N ASP A 502 -14.18 -45.98 4.84
CA ASP A 502 -13.85 -45.59 3.47
C ASP A 502 -14.68 -44.39 2.96
N PRO A 503 -16.01 -44.36 3.11
CA PRO A 503 -16.80 -43.22 2.64
C PRO A 503 -16.46 -41.89 3.34
N MET A 504 -16.07 -41.95 4.62
CA MET A 504 -15.71 -40.75 5.39
C MET A 504 -14.28 -40.29 5.07
N VAL A 505 -13.36 -41.23 4.82
CA VAL A 505 -11.98 -40.94 4.41
C VAL A 505 -11.97 -40.32 3.02
N ASP A 506 -12.65 -40.95 2.05
CA ASP A 506 -12.76 -40.45 0.67
C ASP A 506 -13.41 -39.06 0.63
N PHE A 507 -14.41 -38.83 1.48
CA PHE A 507 -15.00 -37.51 1.67
C PHE A 507 -13.99 -36.48 2.17
N LEU A 508 -13.27 -36.74 3.26
CA LEU A 508 -12.33 -35.76 3.79
C LEU A 508 -11.14 -35.54 2.84
N ASP A 509 -10.67 -36.57 2.17
CA ASP A 509 -9.60 -36.48 1.17
C ASP A 509 -10.01 -35.60 -0.02
N SER A 510 -11.27 -35.69 -0.46
CA SER A 510 -11.79 -34.84 -1.54
C SER A 510 -11.90 -33.35 -1.16
N TRP A 511 -12.08 -33.04 0.13
CA TRP A 511 -12.28 -31.67 0.62
C TRP A 511 -11.04 -31.03 1.25
N VAL A 512 -9.97 -31.80 1.51
CA VAL A 512 -8.78 -31.38 2.27
C VAL A 512 -8.11 -30.11 1.71
N HIS A 513 -8.11 -29.92 0.39
CA HIS A 513 -7.48 -28.77 -0.27
C HIS A 513 -8.39 -27.54 -0.37
N ILE A 514 -9.67 -27.70 -0.06
CA ILE A 514 -10.69 -26.67 -0.23
C ILE A 514 -10.97 -26.00 1.11
N ILE A 515 -11.12 -26.79 2.17
CA ILE A 515 -11.49 -26.27 3.49
C ILE A 515 -10.29 -25.65 4.22
N PRO A 516 -10.51 -24.61 5.05
CA PRO A 516 -9.47 -24.06 5.90
C PRO A 516 -8.88 -25.11 6.86
N VAL A 517 -7.56 -25.05 7.07
CA VAL A 517 -6.81 -26.02 7.89
C VAL A 517 -7.39 -26.16 9.29
N TRP A 518 -7.77 -25.05 9.93
CA TRP A 518 -8.34 -25.08 11.28
C TRP A 518 -9.70 -25.80 11.36
N ILE A 519 -10.49 -25.78 10.28
CA ILE A 519 -11.77 -26.51 10.20
C ILE A 519 -11.50 -27.99 10.03
N LEU A 520 -10.55 -28.36 9.16
CA LEU A 520 -10.10 -29.74 9.02
C LEU A 520 -9.61 -30.29 10.37
N ASP A 521 -8.75 -29.54 11.06
CA ASP A 521 -8.25 -29.90 12.39
C ASP A 521 -9.38 -30.07 13.40
N ASN A 522 -10.39 -29.19 13.39
CA ASN A 522 -11.58 -29.31 14.22
C ASN A 522 -12.37 -30.60 13.93
N ILE A 523 -12.55 -30.94 12.65
CA ILE A 523 -13.23 -32.18 12.26
C ILE A 523 -12.45 -33.40 12.78
N LEU A 524 -11.14 -33.43 12.53
CA LEU A 524 -10.29 -34.56 12.92
C LEU A 524 -10.22 -34.73 14.44
N ASP A 525 -10.01 -33.65 15.20
CA ASP A 525 -9.85 -33.71 16.66
C ASP A 525 -11.14 -33.84 17.44
N GLN A 526 -12.18 -33.09 17.05
CA GLN A 526 -13.39 -32.96 17.86
C GLN A 526 -14.52 -33.87 17.40
N LEU A 527 -14.49 -34.36 16.15
CA LEU A 527 -15.57 -35.19 15.61
C LEU A 527 -15.11 -36.62 15.32
N ILE A 528 -14.01 -36.79 14.58
CA ILE A 528 -13.55 -38.12 14.15
C ILE A 528 -12.78 -38.84 15.25
N PHE A 529 -11.77 -38.20 15.82
CA PHE A 529 -10.92 -38.79 16.85
C PHE A 529 -11.72 -39.34 18.05
N PRO A 530 -12.70 -38.61 18.63
CA PRO A 530 -13.45 -39.13 19.77
C PRO A 530 -14.29 -40.36 19.43
N LYS A 531 -14.80 -40.46 18.20
CA LYS A 531 -15.54 -41.64 17.74
C LYS A 531 -14.61 -42.84 17.54
N LEU A 532 -13.43 -42.62 16.93
CA LEU A 532 -12.41 -43.67 16.81
C LEU A 532 -11.94 -44.14 18.18
N GLN A 533 -11.67 -43.21 19.11
CA GLN A 533 -11.26 -43.53 20.47
C GLN A 533 -12.32 -44.40 21.17
N LYS A 534 -13.59 -44.00 21.13
CA LYS A 534 -14.69 -44.77 21.72
C LYS A 534 -14.81 -46.17 21.09
N GLU A 535 -14.64 -46.29 19.78
CA GLU A 535 -14.69 -47.59 19.11
C GLU A 535 -13.48 -48.48 19.49
N VAL A 536 -12.29 -47.91 19.61
CA VAL A 536 -11.09 -48.61 20.12
C VAL A 536 -11.31 -49.07 21.56
N GLU A 537 -11.94 -48.25 22.40
CA GLU A 537 -12.28 -48.58 23.79
C GLU A 537 -13.33 -49.70 23.89
N ASN A 538 -14.25 -49.82 22.93
CA ASN A 538 -15.25 -50.89 22.88
C ASN A 538 -14.75 -52.16 22.18
N TRP A 539 -13.80 -52.03 21.26
CA TRP A 539 -13.27 -53.15 20.48
C TRP A 539 -12.62 -54.22 21.36
N ASN A 540 -12.92 -55.48 21.11
CA ASN A 540 -12.36 -56.62 21.79
C ASN A 540 -11.77 -57.63 20.78
N PRO A 541 -10.43 -57.82 20.77
CA PRO A 541 -9.77 -58.72 19.82
C PRO A 541 -10.22 -60.20 19.89
N LEU A 542 -10.83 -60.65 20.98
CA LEU A 542 -11.26 -62.05 21.14
C LEU A 542 -12.66 -62.32 20.58
N THR A 543 -13.50 -61.29 20.43
CA THR A 543 -14.91 -61.44 20.03
C THR A 543 -15.23 -60.76 18.72
N ASP A 544 -14.48 -59.72 18.35
CA ASP A 544 -14.70 -58.98 17.11
C ASP A 544 -14.17 -59.73 15.89
N THR A 545 -15.01 -59.82 14.86
CA THR A 545 -14.67 -60.44 13.57
C THR A 545 -13.93 -59.50 12.62
N VAL A 546 -14.07 -58.19 12.82
CA VAL A 546 -13.45 -57.16 11.98
C VAL A 546 -12.11 -56.76 12.60
N PRO A 547 -10.97 -56.98 11.90
CA PRO A 547 -9.66 -56.62 12.42
C PRO A 547 -9.53 -55.10 12.62
N ILE A 548 -8.95 -54.68 13.74
CA ILE A 548 -8.84 -53.26 14.09
C ILE A 548 -8.09 -52.40 13.05
N HIS A 549 -7.10 -52.97 12.37
CA HIS A 549 -6.33 -52.25 11.36
C HIS A 549 -7.21 -51.83 10.17
N SER A 550 -8.27 -52.59 9.87
CA SER A 550 -9.14 -52.33 8.70
C SER A 550 -9.87 -51.00 8.77
N TRP A 551 -10.12 -50.47 9.98
CA TRP A 551 -10.83 -49.20 10.17
C TRP A 551 -10.00 -48.12 10.90
N ILE A 552 -8.76 -48.43 11.32
CA ILE A 552 -7.80 -47.43 11.82
C ILE A 552 -6.80 -47.01 10.74
N HIS A 553 -6.25 -47.97 9.96
CA HIS A 553 -5.18 -47.66 9.01
C HIS A 553 -5.59 -46.72 7.87
N PRO A 554 -6.83 -46.77 7.34
CA PRO A 554 -7.27 -45.80 6.34
C PRO A 554 -7.19 -44.35 6.80
N TRP A 555 -7.15 -44.09 8.12
CA TRP A 555 -6.96 -42.76 8.69
C TRP A 555 -5.50 -42.31 8.80
N LEU A 556 -4.53 -43.21 8.60
CA LEU A 556 -3.11 -42.88 8.74
C LEU A 556 -2.68 -41.70 7.88
N PRO A 557 -3.07 -41.59 6.58
CA PRO A 557 -2.66 -40.47 5.74
C PRO A 557 -3.14 -39.10 6.27
N LEU A 558 -4.39 -39.04 6.77
CA LEU A 558 -5.04 -37.80 7.22
C LEU A 558 -4.70 -37.42 8.66
N MET A 559 -4.50 -38.39 9.55
CA MET A 559 -4.38 -38.13 11.00
C MET A 559 -2.97 -38.30 11.55
N GLN A 560 -2.19 -39.27 11.03
CA GLN A 560 -0.80 -39.54 11.44
C GLN A 560 -0.59 -39.50 12.97
N ALA A 561 0.09 -38.47 13.49
CA ALA A 561 0.39 -38.27 14.90
C ALA A 561 -0.86 -38.19 15.80
N ARG A 562 -2.01 -37.74 15.27
CA ARG A 562 -3.27 -37.66 16.02
C ARG A 562 -3.77 -39.04 16.46
N LEU A 563 -3.37 -40.14 15.79
CA LEU A 563 -3.76 -41.51 16.16
C LEU A 563 -2.87 -42.13 17.25
N GLU A 564 -1.74 -41.51 17.58
CA GLU A 564 -0.79 -42.06 18.58
C GLU A 564 -1.42 -42.44 19.93
N PRO A 565 -2.35 -41.64 20.51
CA PRO A 565 -2.98 -42.00 21.77
C PRO A 565 -3.77 -43.31 21.71
N LEU A 566 -4.25 -43.73 20.52
CA LEU A 566 -5.02 -44.96 20.33
C LEU A 566 -4.12 -46.20 20.36
N TYR A 567 -2.84 -46.08 20.03
CA TYR A 567 -1.92 -47.22 19.94
C TYR A 567 -1.68 -47.89 21.30
N SER A 568 -1.67 -47.13 22.39
CA SER A 568 -1.45 -47.68 23.74
C SER A 568 -2.61 -48.59 24.21
N PRO A 569 -3.89 -48.17 24.12
CA PRO A 569 -5.04 -49.05 24.34
C PRO A 569 -5.03 -50.29 23.45
N ILE A 570 -4.74 -50.14 22.15
CA ILE A 570 -4.71 -51.25 21.19
C ILE A 570 -3.65 -52.29 21.59
N ARG A 571 -2.42 -51.85 21.88
CA ARG A 571 -1.35 -52.73 22.38
C ARG A 571 -1.76 -53.42 23.68
N SER A 572 -2.37 -52.70 24.61
CA SER A 572 -2.76 -53.27 25.91
C SER A 572 -3.83 -54.37 25.76
N LYS A 573 -4.81 -54.16 24.86
CA LYS A 573 -5.84 -55.14 24.54
C LYS A 573 -5.28 -56.36 23.81
N LEU A 574 -4.42 -56.14 22.81
CA LEU A 574 -3.73 -57.23 22.11
C LEU A 574 -2.85 -58.04 23.08
N SER A 575 -2.10 -57.38 23.95
CA SER A 575 -1.28 -58.04 24.99
C SER A 575 -2.14 -58.89 25.94
N SER A 576 -3.34 -58.42 26.27
CA SER A 576 -4.29 -59.15 27.12
C SER A 576 -4.88 -60.36 26.40
N ALA A 577 -5.23 -60.22 25.13
CA ALA A 577 -5.76 -61.31 24.30
C ALA A 577 -4.73 -62.42 24.06
N LEU A 578 -3.47 -62.04 23.87
CA LEU A 578 -2.37 -62.98 23.64
C LEU A 578 -1.99 -63.79 24.89
N GLN A 579 -2.50 -63.48 26.08
CA GLN A 579 -2.15 -64.22 27.31
C GLN A 579 -2.39 -65.74 27.19
N LYS A 580 -3.47 -66.16 26.51
CA LYS A 580 -3.80 -67.57 26.27
C LYS A 580 -3.52 -68.06 24.85
N TRP A 581 -2.88 -67.24 24.02
CA TRP A 581 -2.52 -67.60 22.65
C TRP A 581 -1.45 -68.69 22.61
N HIS A 582 -1.51 -69.53 21.57
CA HIS A 582 -0.56 -70.60 21.25
C HIS A 582 -0.03 -70.43 19.83
N PRO A 583 1.27 -70.67 19.55
CA PRO A 583 1.89 -70.43 18.23
C PRO A 583 1.25 -71.14 17.03
N SER A 584 0.49 -72.21 17.24
CA SER A 584 -0.26 -72.88 16.17
C SER A 584 -1.39 -72.03 15.58
N ASP A 585 -1.80 -70.96 16.27
CA ASP A 585 -2.82 -70.04 15.79
C ASP A 585 -2.18 -68.89 15.00
N SER A 586 -2.26 -69.01 13.67
CA SER A 586 -1.72 -68.03 12.71
C SER A 586 -2.51 -66.72 12.65
N SER A 587 -3.73 -66.67 13.20
CA SER A 587 -4.57 -65.47 13.17
C SER A 587 -3.93 -64.30 13.92
N ALA A 588 -3.20 -64.58 15.01
CA ALA A 588 -2.47 -63.57 15.77
C ALA A 588 -1.44 -62.82 14.91
N LYS A 589 -0.72 -63.54 14.04
CA LYS A 589 0.26 -62.93 13.13
C LYS A 589 -0.44 -62.03 12.11
N LEU A 590 -1.56 -62.48 11.52
CA LEU A 590 -2.35 -61.68 10.58
C LEU A 590 -2.87 -60.38 11.21
N ILE A 591 -3.27 -60.42 12.49
CA ILE A 591 -3.73 -59.23 13.22
C ILE A 591 -2.57 -58.28 13.52
N LEU A 592 -1.39 -58.79 13.86
CA LEU A 592 -0.24 -58.00 14.29
C LEU A 592 0.59 -57.45 13.12
N GLN A 593 0.69 -58.17 12.01
CA GLN A 593 1.54 -57.80 10.86
C GLN A 593 1.31 -56.38 10.34
N PRO A 594 0.07 -55.90 10.16
CA PRO A 594 -0.17 -54.52 9.73
C PRO A 594 0.42 -53.47 10.68
N TRP A 595 0.49 -53.77 11.98
CA TRP A 595 0.95 -52.83 13.00
C TRP A 595 2.47 -52.71 13.09
N LYS A 596 3.22 -53.57 12.41
CA LYS A 596 4.69 -53.58 12.45
C LYS A 596 5.28 -52.23 12.04
N ASP A 597 4.72 -51.61 11.01
CA ASP A 597 5.21 -50.34 10.46
C ASP A 597 4.51 -49.11 11.06
N VAL A 598 3.48 -49.32 11.89
CA VAL A 598 2.72 -48.25 12.57
C VAL A 598 3.28 -48.00 13.97
N PHE A 599 3.63 -49.07 14.69
CA PHE A 599 4.24 -48.94 16.01
C PHE A 599 5.71 -48.56 15.88
N THR A 600 6.18 -47.72 16.81
CA THR A 600 7.61 -47.38 16.85
C THR A 600 8.45 -48.64 17.04
N PRO A 601 9.62 -48.76 16.39
CA PRO A 601 10.44 -49.98 16.43
C PRO A 601 10.72 -50.49 17.85
N GLY A 602 11.02 -49.57 18.78
CA GLY A 602 11.26 -49.92 20.19
C GLY A 602 10.02 -50.45 20.91
N SER A 603 8.83 -49.91 20.60
CA SER A 603 7.59 -50.41 21.19
C SER A 603 7.15 -51.75 20.59
N TRP A 604 7.41 -51.96 19.30
CA TRP A 604 7.19 -53.23 18.62
C TRP A 604 8.07 -54.33 19.21
N GLU A 605 9.36 -54.08 19.35
CA GLU A 605 10.30 -55.05 19.94
C GLU A 605 9.91 -55.41 21.38
N ALA A 606 9.64 -54.40 22.23
CA ALA A 606 9.20 -54.63 23.60
C ALA A 606 7.89 -55.44 23.66
N PHE A 607 6.96 -55.19 22.74
CA PHE A 607 5.71 -55.94 22.66
C PHE A 607 5.93 -57.40 22.26
N MET A 608 6.79 -57.66 21.27
CA MET A 608 7.14 -59.01 20.81
C MET A 608 7.86 -59.82 21.89
N VAL A 609 8.86 -59.23 22.55
CA VAL A 609 9.64 -59.86 23.64
C VAL A 609 8.75 -60.20 24.84
N LYS A 610 7.73 -59.37 25.13
CA LYS A 610 6.81 -59.61 26.24
C LYS A 610 5.75 -60.66 25.94
N ASN A 611 5.13 -60.64 24.75
CA ASN A 611 3.91 -61.40 24.48
C ASN A 611 4.10 -62.61 23.57
N ILE A 612 5.05 -62.57 22.64
CA ILE A 612 5.22 -63.59 21.60
C ILE A 612 6.41 -64.49 21.90
N VAL A 613 7.60 -63.90 22.09
CA VAL A 613 8.87 -64.63 22.29
C VAL A 613 8.81 -65.69 23.38
N PRO A 614 8.24 -65.44 24.59
CA PRO A 614 8.21 -66.46 25.65
C PRO A 614 7.41 -67.71 25.25
N LYS A 615 6.32 -67.53 24.49
CA LYS A 615 5.44 -68.63 24.05
C LYS A 615 6.07 -69.43 22.92
N LEU A 616 6.76 -68.76 22.00
CA LEU A 616 7.60 -69.43 21.01
C LEU A 616 8.67 -70.27 21.69
N GLY A 617 9.30 -69.74 22.75
CA GLY A 617 10.27 -70.48 23.57
C GLY A 617 9.67 -71.70 24.28
N MET A 618 8.46 -71.60 24.82
CA MET A 618 7.75 -72.74 25.41
C MET A 618 7.45 -73.82 24.37
N CYS A 619 6.91 -73.43 23.22
CA CYS A 619 6.59 -74.33 22.11
C CYS A 619 7.84 -75.04 21.56
N LEU A 620 8.93 -74.31 21.36
CA LEU A 620 10.22 -74.89 20.96
C LEU A 620 10.83 -75.75 22.07
N GLY A 621 10.56 -75.39 23.33
CA GLY A 621 10.89 -76.16 24.53
C GLY A 621 10.16 -77.50 24.63
N GLU A 622 9.02 -77.68 23.95
CA GLU A 622 8.28 -78.94 23.88
C GLU A 622 8.65 -79.79 22.66
N LEU A 623 9.37 -79.22 21.69
CA LEU A 623 9.86 -79.95 20.51
C LEU A 623 10.73 -81.15 20.93
N VAL A 624 10.29 -82.34 20.53
CA VAL A 624 11.06 -83.59 20.67
C VAL A 624 11.78 -83.87 19.37
N ILE A 625 13.12 -83.79 19.42
CA ILE A 625 13.97 -84.08 18.27
C ILE A 625 14.28 -85.58 18.27
N ASN A 626 13.51 -86.36 17.51
CA ASN A 626 13.76 -87.79 17.31
C ASN A 626 14.12 -88.06 15.84
N PRO A 627 15.36 -88.48 15.51
CA PRO A 627 15.77 -88.76 14.14
C PRO A 627 14.88 -89.76 13.38
N HIS A 628 14.26 -90.72 14.08
CA HIS A 628 13.38 -91.72 13.45
C HIS A 628 11.96 -91.22 13.20
N GLN A 629 11.51 -90.19 13.93
CA GLN A 629 10.15 -89.64 13.82
C GLN A 629 10.14 -88.16 14.25
N GLN A 630 10.26 -87.25 13.30
CA GLN A 630 10.31 -85.81 13.57
C GLN A 630 8.94 -85.15 13.39
N HIS A 631 8.47 -84.48 14.45
CA HIS A 631 7.29 -83.63 14.40
C HIS A 631 7.74 -82.17 14.29
N MET A 632 7.60 -81.59 13.10
CA MET A 632 8.16 -80.28 12.76
C MET A 632 7.23 -79.10 13.06
N ASP A 633 5.99 -79.35 13.48
CA ASP A 633 4.97 -78.31 13.63
C ASP A 633 5.45 -77.20 14.57
N ALA A 634 5.98 -77.56 15.73
CA ALA A 634 6.52 -76.60 16.70
C ALA A 634 7.69 -75.78 16.14
N PHE A 635 8.51 -76.36 15.25
CA PHE A 635 9.59 -75.64 14.60
C PHE A 635 9.04 -74.67 13.55
N TYR A 636 8.12 -75.11 12.69
CA TYR A 636 7.49 -74.26 11.68
C TYR A 636 6.69 -73.12 12.30
N TRP A 637 6.00 -73.35 13.43
CA TRP A 637 5.30 -72.29 14.16
C TRP A 637 6.24 -71.22 14.70
N VAL A 638 7.50 -71.54 15.00
CA VAL A 638 8.49 -70.55 15.45
C VAL A 638 9.10 -69.80 14.27
N ILE A 639 9.48 -70.53 13.21
CA ILE A 639 10.08 -69.93 12.01
C ILE A 639 9.08 -69.04 11.26
N ASP A 640 7.77 -69.32 11.34
CA ASP A 640 6.76 -68.43 10.76
C ASP A 640 6.83 -67.00 11.34
N TRP A 641 7.37 -66.80 12.55
CA TRP A 641 7.56 -65.47 13.12
C TRP A 641 8.84 -64.76 12.67
N GLU A 642 9.61 -65.36 11.76
CA GLU A 642 10.74 -64.70 11.11
C GLU A 642 10.27 -63.44 10.38
N GLY A 643 11.02 -62.35 10.56
CA GLY A 643 10.69 -61.02 10.05
C GLY A 643 9.68 -60.23 10.90
N MET A 644 8.95 -60.88 11.82
CA MET A 644 8.08 -60.21 12.80
C MET A 644 8.83 -59.90 14.10
N ILE A 645 9.68 -60.82 14.55
CA ILE A 645 10.58 -60.62 15.70
C ILE A 645 11.99 -60.27 15.24
N SER A 646 12.79 -59.64 16.11
CA SER A 646 14.20 -59.35 15.80
C SER A 646 14.98 -60.65 15.60
N VAL A 647 15.93 -60.65 14.65
CA VAL A 647 16.77 -61.82 14.35
C VAL A 647 17.48 -62.31 15.61
N SER A 648 17.97 -61.39 16.45
CA SER A 648 18.59 -61.71 17.74
C SER A 648 17.64 -62.44 18.71
N SER A 649 16.35 -62.07 18.73
CA SER A 649 15.35 -62.78 19.55
C SER A 649 15.11 -64.20 19.04
N LEU A 650 14.98 -64.37 17.71
CA LEU A 650 14.82 -65.69 17.10
C LEU A 650 16.03 -66.59 17.37
N VAL A 651 17.24 -66.05 17.21
CA VAL A 651 18.48 -66.77 17.52
C VAL A 651 18.55 -67.13 19.00
N GLY A 652 18.21 -66.21 19.90
CA GLY A 652 18.17 -66.50 21.34
C GLY A 652 17.20 -67.62 21.71
N LEU A 653 16.05 -67.72 21.02
CA LEU A 653 15.11 -68.84 21.18
C LEU A 653 15.72 -70.16 20.72
N LEU A 654 16.34 -70.18 19.54
CA LEU A 654 16.98 -71.37 18.98
C LEU A 654 18.15 -71.84 19.85
N GLU A 655 18.99 -70.92 20.31
CA GLU A 655 20.14 -71.19 21.18
C GLU A 655 19.71 -71.81 22.51
N LYS A 656 18.62 -71.31 23.10
CA LYS A 656 18.17 -71.76 24.42
C LYS A 656 17.33 -73.04 24.37
N HIS A 657 16.48 -73.21 23.35
CA HIS A 657 15.44 -74.24 23.37
C HIS A 657 15.62 -75.34 22.30
N PHE A 658 16.33 -75.07 21.20
CA PHE A 658 16.55 -76.02 20.11
C PHE A 658 17.95 -76.67 20.14
N PHE A 659 19.01 -75.86 20.06
CA PHE A 659 20.38 -76.36 19.89
C PHE A 659 20.85 -77.31 20.99
N PRO A 660 20.56 -77.10 22.29
CA PRO A 660 20.98 -78.02 23.35
C PRO A 660 20.43 -79.43 23.15
N LYS A 661 19.15 -79.54 22.76
CA LYS A 661 18.50 -80.83 22.47
C LYS A 661 19.06 -81.45 21.20
N TRP A 662 19.24 -80.65 20.16
CA TRP A 662 19.76 -81.11 18.88
C TRP A 662 21.18 -81.68 19.02
N LEU A 663 22.05 -80.98 19.74
CA LEU A 663 23.41 -81.43 20.06
C LEU A 663 23.40 -82.67 20.98
N GLN A 664 22.47 -82.74 21.94
CA GLN A 664 22.32 -83.93 22.80
C GLN A 664 21.91 -85.17 22.00
N VAL A 665 20.96 -85.02 21.06
CA VAL A 665 20.52 -86.09 20.16
C VAL A 665 21.67 -86.53 19.26
N LEU A 666 22.43 -85.58 18.71
CA LEU A 666 23.62 -85.88 17.93
C LEU A 666 24.65 -86.67 18.74
N CYS A 667 24.99 -86.23 19.96
CA CYS A 667 25.90 -86.94 20.86
C CYS A 667 25.41 -88.36 21.18
N SER A 668 24.10 -88.51 21.42
CA SER A 668 23.48 -89.80 21.76
C SER A 668 23.50 -90.76 20.56
N TRP A 669 23.20 -90.26 19.36
CA TRP A 669 23.23 -91.05 18.12
C TRP A 669 24.65 -91.49 17.75
N LEU A 670 25.64 -90.59 17.90
CA LEU A 670 27.05 -90.91 17.68
C LEU A 670 27.60 -91.96 18.65
N SER A 671 27.00 -92.08 19.84
CA SER A 671 27.40 -93.05 20.87
C SER A 671 26.72 -94.41 20.69
N ASN A 672 25.61 -94.51 19.95
CA ASN A 672 24.79 -95.73 19.83
C ASN A 672 24.60 -96.13 18.36
N SER A 673 25.53 -96.93 17.82
CA SER A 673 25.53 -97.44 16.44
C SER A 673 25.39 -96.36 15.34
N PRO A 674 26.41 -95.50 15.12
CA PRO A 674 26.32 -94.38 14.18
C PRO A 674 26.27 -94.83 12.71
N ASN A 675 25.27 -94.34 11.96
CA ASN A 675 25.30 -94.30 10.49
C ASN A 675 25.65 -92.88 10.03
N TYR A 676 26.90 -92.68 9.61
CA TYR A 676 27.42 -91.34 9.31
C TYR A 676 26.81 -90.69 8.07
N GLU A 677 26.32 -91.49 7.11
CA GLU A 677 25.60 -90.94 5.95
C GLU A 677 24.26 -90.35 6.35
N GLU A 678 23.52 -91.06 7.22
CA GLU A 678 22.24 -90.58 7.75
C GLU A 678 22.43 -89.35 8.65
N ILE A 679 23.46 -89.35 9.50
CA ILE A 679 23.79 -88.20 10.36
C ILE A 679 24.16 -86.97 9.51
N THR A 680 24.91 -87.17 8.43
CA THR A 680 25.28 -86.07 7.50
C THR A 680 24.04 -85.51 6.80
N LYS A 681 23.15 -86.37 6.29
CA LYS A 681 21.88 -85.96 5.69
C LYS A 681 20.98 -85.24 6.70
N TRP A 682 20.92 -85.72 7.94
CA TRP A 682 20.16 -85.12 9.02
C TRP A 682 20.69 -83.73 9.40
N TYR A 683 22.01 -83.59 9.53
CA TYR A 683 22.66 -82.30 9.77
C TYR A 683 22.38 -81.29 8.66
N LEU A 684 22.59 -81.70 7.40
CA LEU A 684 22.33 -80.84 6.24
C LEU A 684 20.84 -80.50 6.10
N GLY A 685 19.96 -81.46 6.41
CA GLY A 685 18.51 -81.27 6.45
C GLY A 685 18.14 -80.16 7.43
N TRP A 686 18.58 -80.27 8.69
CA TRP A 686 18.35 -79.21 9.68
C TRP A 686 18.96 -77.87 9.27
N LYS A 687 20.22 -77.84 8.80
CA LYS A 687 20.87 -76.59 8.37
C LYS A 687 20.09 -75.91 7.23
N SER A 688 19.52 -76.68 6.30
CA SER A 688 18.73 -76.15 5.18
C SER A 688 17.38 -75.53 5.59
N MET A 689 16.91 -75.78 6.81
CA MET A 689 15.64 -75.21 7.30
C MET A 689 15.79 -73.81 7.88
N PHE A 690 17.02 -73.33 8.11
CA PHE A 690 17.29 -71.99 8.60
C PHE A 690 17.51 -71.02 7.43
N SER A 691 17.00 -69.81 7.54
CA SER A 691 17.26 -68.76 6.55
C SER A 691 18.72 -68.30 6.58
N ASP A 692 19.17 -67.69 5.48
CA ASP A 692 20.53 -67.15 5.38
C ASP A 692 20.83 -66.11 6.46
N GLN A 693 19.82 -65.31 6.87
CA GLN A 693 20.00 -64.31 7.92
C GLN A 693 20.27 -64.95 9.29
N VAL A 694 19.59 -66.06 9.59
CA VAL A 694 19.79 -66.80 10.84
C VAL A 694 21.11 -67.56 10.81
N LEU A 695 21.44 -68.21 9.68
CA LEU A 695 22.72 -68.92 9.51
C LEU A 695 23.94 -67.98 9.54
N ALA A 696 23.76 -66.72 9.10
CA ALA A 696 24.81 -65.71 9.17
C ALA A 696 25.16 -65.27 10.60
N HIS A 697 24.23 -65.45 11.55
CA HIS A 697 24.41 -64.97 12.92
C HIS A 697 25.52 -65.73 13.67
N PRO A 698 26.46 -65.05 14.36
CA PRO A 698 27.61 -65.69 15.01
C PRO A 698 27.23 -66.84 15.95
N SER A 699 26.25 -66.65 16.84
CA SER A 699 25.81 -67.70 17.77
C SER A 699 25.32 -68.97 17.05
N VAL A 700 24.67 -68.85 15.89
CA VAL A 700 24.18 -70.00 15.13
C VAL A 700 25.35 -70.73 14.46
N LYS A 701 26.30 -69.98 13.89
CA LYS A 701 27.54 -70.54 13.34
C LYS A 701 28.31 -71.34 14.39
N ASP A 702 28.44 -70.80 15.60
CA ASP A 702 29.12 -71.47 16.70
C ASP A 702 28.46 -72.81 17.04
N LYS A 703 27.12 -72.87 17.04
CA LYS A 703 26.38 -74.13 17.30
C LYS A 703 26.53 -75.16 16.19
N PHE A 704 26.56 -74.74 14.92
CA PHE A 704 26.83 -75.66 13.81
C PHE A 704 28.29 -76.13 13.80
N ASN A 705 29.25 -75.26 14.14
CA ASN A 705 30.65 -75.63 14.32
C ASN A 705 30.85 -76.60 15.49
N GLU A 706 30.16 -76.38 16.62
CA GLU A 706 30.15 -77.31 17.76
C GLU A 706 29.65 -78.69 17.34
N ALA A 707 28.60 -78.77 16.52
CA ALA A 707 28.11 -80.04 15.97
C ALA A 707 29.14 -80.74 15.06
N LEU A 708 29.81 -79.99 14.16
CA LEU A 708 30.87 -80.54 13.32
C LEU A 708 32.05 -81.04 14.16
N ASP A 709 32.42 -80.33 15.22
CA ASP A 709 33.49 -80.75 16.14
C ASP A 709 33.11 -82.01 16.92
N ILE A 710 31.86 -82.14 17.35
CA ILE A 710 31.33 -83.36 17.98
C ILE A 710 31.41 -84.56 17.00
N MET A 711 31.04 -84.38 15.73
CA MET A 711 31.16 -85.42 14.71
C MET A 711 32.61 -85.80 14.45
N ASN A 712 33.50 -84.82 14.26
CA ASN A 712 34.94 -85.08 14.07
C ASN A 712 35.56 -85.81 15.26
N ARG A 713 35.16 -85.45 16.49
CA ARG A 713 35.61 -86.10 17.71
C ARG A 713 35.09 -87.54 17.82
N ALA A 714 33.83 -87.79 17.46
CA ALA A 714 33.25 -89.12 17.48
C ALA A 714 33.95 -90.09 16.51
N VAL A 715 34.30 -89.62 15.30
CA VAL A 715 35.04 -90.43 14.33
C VAL A 715 36.51 -90.61 14.70
N SER A 716 37.11 -89.61 15.35
CA SER A 716 38.52 -89.70 15.78
C SER A 716 38.71 -90.50 17.07
N SER A 717 37.64 -90.67 17.86
CA SER A 717 37.66 -91.45 19.10
C SER A 717 37.75 -92.94 18.78
N ASN A 718 38.87 -93.58 19.16
CA ASN A 718 39.12 -95.01 19.03
C ASN A 718 38.18 -95.92 19.87
N VAL A 719 37.10 -95.39 20.45
CA VAL A 719 36.35 -96.04 21.54
C VAL A 719 35.22 -96.97 21.04
N GLY A 720 34.96 -97.06 19.72
CA GLY A 720 33.98 -98.01 19.16
C GLY A 720 34.59 -98.91 18.09
N ALA A 721 34.70 -100.21 18.38
CA ALA A 721 35.33 -101.26 17.56
C ALA A 721 34.66 -101.57 16.20
N TYR A 722 33.80 -100.69 15.69
CA TYR A 722 33.11 -100.83 14.40
C TYR A 722 33.13 -99.49 13.66
N MET A 723 34.29 -99.14 13.12
CA MET A 723 34.42 -97.96 12.28
C MET A 723 33.82 -98.28 10.90
N GLN A 724 32.77 -97.56 10.48
CA GLN A 724 32.35 -97.63 9.08
C GLN A 724 33.49 -97.12 8.18
N PRO A 725 33.95 -97.90 7.19
CA PRO A 725 34.97 -97.46 6.24
C PRO A 725 34.54 -96.16 5.52
N GLY A 726 35.43 -95.17 5.40
CA GLY A 726 35.12 -93.90 4.74
C GLY A 726 34.47 -92.84 5.63
N ALA A 727 34.02 -93.19 6.85
CA ALA A 727 33.32 -92.24 7.73
C ALA A 727 34.18 -91.02 8.11
N ARG A 728 35.49 -91.24 8.32
CA ARG A 728 36.45 -90.19 8.68
C ARG A 728 36.65 -89.22 7.53
N GLU A 729 36.81 -89.74 6.33
CA GLU A 729 36.97 -88.97 5.11
C GLU A 729 35.69 -88.18 4.81
N ASN A 730 34.51 -88.80 4.96
CA ASN A 730 33.22 -88.17 4.72
C ASN A 730 32.95 -87.00 5.68
N ILE A 731 33.20 -87.17 6.99
CA ILE A 731 32.98 -86.09 7.97
C ILE A 731 34.04 -85.00 7.85
N ALA A 732 35.30 -85.35 7.59
CA ALA A 732 36.34 -84.36 7.32
C ALA A 732 36.00 -83.53 6.08
N TYR A 733 35.50 -84.17 5.01
CA TYR A 733 35.03 -83.50 3.81
C TYR A 733 33.85 -82.57 4.12
N LEU A 734 32.81 -83.06 4.81
CA LEU A 734 31.67 -82.25 5.24
C LEU A 734 32.13 -81.01 6.01
N THR A 735 32.96 -81.18 7.04
CA THR A 735 33.49 -80.10 7.87
C THR A 735 34.24 -79.06 7.03
N HIS A 736 35.10 -79.51 6.11
CA HIS A 736 35.86 -78.62 5.24
C HIS A 736 34.95 -77.85 4.27
N THR A 737 33.95 -78.52 3.69
CA THR A 737 32.98 -77.88 2.80
C THR A 737 32.11 -76.84 3.52
N GLU A 738 31.66 -77.12 4.73
CA GLU A 738 30.81 -76.22 5.50
C GLU A 738 31.59 -75.00 6.00
N ARG A 739 32.79 -75.17 6.56
CA ARG A 739 33.67 -74.05 6.94
C ARG A 739 34.06 -73.18 5.75
N ARG A 740 34.26 -73.78 4.57
CA ARG A 740 34.55 -73.04 3.34
C ARG A 740 33.35 -72.21 2.87
N LYS A 741 32.12 -72.74 2.98
CA LYS A 741 30.89 -71.99 2.68
C LYS A 741 30.72 -70.80 3.62
N ASP A 742 30.93 -71.01 4.92
CA ASP A 742 30.79 -69.95 5.92
C ASP A 742 31.83 -68.82 5.66
N PHE A 743 33.08 -69.19 5.32
CA PHE A 743 34.12 -68.22 4.92
C PHE A 743 33.77 -67.45 3.64
N GLN A 744 33.18 -68.12 2.63
CA GLN A 744 32.73 -67.47 1.41
C GLN A 744 31.57 -66.49 1.67
N TYR A 745 30.65 -66.85 2.57
CA TYR A 745 29.54 -66.00 2.96
C TYR A 745 30.03 -64.76 3.74
N GLU A 746 30.99 -64.92 4.65
CA GLU A 746 31.64 -63.81 5.36
C GLU A 746 32.35 -62.86 4.39
N ALA A 747 33.16 -63.38 3.47
CA ALA A 747 33.82 -62.56 2.46
C ALA A 747 32.83 -61.80 1.56
N MET A 748 31.66 -62.40 1.26
CA MET A 748 30.61 -61.74 0.49
C MET A 748 29.89 -60.65 1.30
N GLN A 749 29.61 -60.92 2.58
CA GLN A 749 28.97 -59.96 3.49
C GLN A 749 29.89 -58.78 3.79
N GLU A 750 31.17 -59.01 4.08
CA GLU A 750 32.18 -57.97 4.24
C GLU A 750 32.31 -57.12 2.99
N ARG A 751 32.29 -57.75 1.81
CA ARG A 751 32.28 -57.02 0.54
C ARG A 751 31.05 -56.14 0.38
N ARG A 752 29.86 -56.65 0.72
CA ARG A 752 28.60 -55.89 0.66
C ARG A 752 28.58 -54.73 1.66
N GLU A 753 29.13 -54.93 2.86
CA GLU A 753 29.28 -53.88 3.86
C GLU A 753 30.31 -52.82 3.43
N ALA A 754 31.43 -53.24 2.84
CA ALA A 754 32.41 -52.33 2.24
C ALA A 754 31.82 -51.52 1.07
N GLU A 755 31.04 -52.16 0.19
CA GLU A 755 30.32 -51.50 -0.90
C GLU A 755 29.28 -50.51 -0.35
N ASN A 756 28.49 -50.88 0.67
CA ASN A 756 27.54 -49.97 1.33
C ASN A 756 28.24 -48.79 2.04
N MET A 757 29.39 -49.03 2.69
CA MET A 757 30.20 -47.98 3.31
C MET A 757 30.80 -47.05 2.26
N ALA A 758 31.26 -47.57 1.13
CA ALA A 758 31.73 -46.76 0.01
C ALA A 758 30.58 -45.92 -0.58
N GLN A 759 29.38 -46.51 -0.76
CA GLN A 759 28.19 -45.80 -1.25
C GLN A 759 27.77 -44.67 -0.31
N ARG A 760 27.76 -44.92 1.02
CA ARG A 760 27.49 -43.89 2.03
C ARG A 760 28.59 -42.83 2.06
N GLY A 761 29.85 -43.21 1.87
CA GLY A 761 30.98 -42.28 1.77
C GLY A 761 30.84 -41.31 0.60
N ILE A 762 30.38 -41.79 -0.56
CA ILE A 762 30.12 -40.96 -1.74
C ILE A 762 28.91 -40.02 -1.50
N GLY A 763 27.83 -40.52 -0.90
CA GLY A 763 26.64 -39.73 -0.62
C GLY A 763 26.87 -38.59 0.39
N VAL A 764 27.69 -38.81 1.41
CA VAL A 764 28.01 -37.78 2.41
C VAL A 764 29.05 -36.78 1.89
N ALA A 765 29.98 -37.22 1.02
CA ALA A 765 30.92 -36.31 0.39
C ALA A 765 30.24 -35.30 -0.57
N ALA A 766 29.13 -35.69 -1.19
CA ALA A 766 28.48 -34.86 -2.22
C ALA A 766 27.66 -33.68 -1.68
N SER A 767 27.17 -33.67 -0.43
CA SER A 767 26.15 -32.69 -0.02
C SER A 767 26.51 -31.72 1.11
N SER A 768 27.67 -31.80 1.76
CA SER A 768 27.96 -30.84 2.85
C SER A 768 29.42 -30.55 3.18
N VAL A 769 30.39 -30.88 2.32
CA VAL A 769 31.77 -30.41 2.52
C VAL A 769 31.92 -29.08 1.78
N PRO A 770 32.36 -27.99 2.44
CA PRO A 770 32.73 -26.76 1.74
C PRO A 770 33.79 -27.13 0.71
N MET A 771 33.46 -27.02 -0.57
CA MET A 771 34.38 -27.31 -1.68
C MET A 771 35.70 -26.59 -1.43
N ASN A 772 36.73 -27.33 -1.04
CA ASN A 772 38.05 -26.76 -0.90
C ASN A 772 38.49 -26.32 -2.30
N PHE A 773 39.19 -25.19 -2.41
CA PHE A 773 39.57 -24.65 -3.73
C PHE A 773 40.39 -25.64 -4.57
N LYS A 774 41.12 -26.57 -3.91
CA LYS A 774 41.78 -27.70 -4.57
C LYS A 774 40.80 -28.63 -5.26
N ASP A 775 39.70 -28.99 -4.60
CA ASP A 775 38.71 -29.94 -5.13
C ASP A 775 37.99 -29.32 -6.33
N LEU A 776 37.72 -28.01 -6.29
CA LEU A 776 37.20 -27.27 -7.45
C LEU A 776 38.12 -27.36 -8.68
N ILE A 777 39.44 -27.25 -8.49
CA ILE A 777 40.43 -27.37 -9.57
C ILE A 777 40.47 -28.80 -10.11
N GLU A 778 40.39 -29.80 -9.22
CA GLU A 778 40.38 -31.22 -9.58
C GLU A 778 39.15 -31.58 -10.41
N THR A 779 37.95 -31.15 -9.99
CA THR A 779 36.71 -31.34 -10.76
C THR A 779 36.78 -30.64 -12.13
N LYS A 780 37.31 -29.41 -12.19
CA LYS A 780 37.47 -28.69 -13.46
C LYS A 780 38.53 -29.32 -14.37
N ALA A 781 39.55 -29.95 -13.81
CA ALA A 781 40.53 -30.71 -14.59
C ALA A 781 39.87 -31.95 -15.22
N GLU A 782 39.08 -32.69 -14.45
CA GLU A 782 38.33 -33.85 -14.91
C GLU A 782 37.32 -33.49 -16.01
N GLU A 783 36.54 -32.42 -15.84
CA GLU A 783 35.60 -31.92 -16.85
C GLU A 783 36.27 -31.60 -18.20
N HIS A 784 37.54 -31.16 -18.17
CA HIS A 784 38.31 -30.83 -19.37
C HIS A 784 39.29 -31.93 -19.80
N ASN A 785 39.24 -33.12 -19.21
CA ASN A 785 40.18 -34.24 -19.46
C ASN A 785 41.66 -33.85 -19.28
N ILE A 786 41.96 -32.99 -18.30
CA ILE A 786 43.31 -32.55 -17.96
C ILE A 786 43.79 -33.36 -16.75
N VAL A 787 45.01 -33.91 -16.84
CA VAL A 787 45.60 -34.67 -15.72
C VAL A 787 45.96 -33.72 -14.58
N PHE A 788 45.34 -33.92 -13.42
CA PHE A 788 45.68 -33.23 -12.18
C PHE A 788 46.29 -34.22 -11.17
N MET A 789 47.56 -34.03 -10.80
CA MET A 789 48.25 -34.98 -9.89
C MET A 789 49.32 -34.26 -9.06
N PRO A 790 49.53 -34.62 -7.77
CA PRO A 790 50.64 -34.08 -6.98
C PRO A 790 52.00 -34.50 -7.54
N VAL A 791 52.93 -33.53 -7.62
CA VAL A 791 54.32 -33.81 -7.98
C VAL A 791 55.04 -34.40 -6.77
N ILE A 792 55.31 -35.71 -6.83
CA ILE A 792 55.97 -36.44 -5.73
C ILE A 792 57.34 -35.82 -5.43
N GLY A 793 57.57 -35.50 -4.15
CA GLY A 793 58.87 -35.03 -3.65
C GLY A 793 59.21 -33.57 -3.97
N LYS A 794 58.35 -32.82 -4.67
CA LYS A 794 58.57 -31.38 -4.93
C LYS A 794 57.60 -30.50 -4.15
N ARG A 795 58.15 -29.49 -3.48
CA ARG A 795 57.41 -28.46 -2.74
C ARG A 795 58.00 -27.09 -3.02
N HIS A 796 57.16 -26.06 -2.98
CA HIS A 796 57.58 -24.65 -3.04
C HIS A 796 57.07 -23.95 -1.79
N GLU A 797 57.96 -23.31 -1.02
CA GLU A 797 57.62 -22.67 0.27
C GLU A 797 56.82 -23.60 1.22
N GLY A 798 57.17 -24.88 1.24
CA GLY A 798 56.48 -25.90 2.05
C GLY A 798 55.14 -26.39 1.48
N LYS A 799 54.61 -25.75 0.43
CA LYS A 799 53.36 -26.10 -0.24
C LYS A 799 53.60 -27.19 -1.30
N GLN A 800 52.62 -28.09 -1.42
CA GLN A 800 52.64 -29.19 -2.40
C GLN A 800 52.48 -28.64 -3.81
N LEU A 801 53.37 -29.05 -4.73
CA LEU A 801 53.22 -28.77 -6.15
C LEU A 801 52.30 -29.82 -6.81
N TYR A 802 51.51 -29.37 -7.79
CA TYR A 802 50.62 -30.20 -8.60
C TYR A 802 50.95 -30.00 -10.08
N THR A 803 50.81 -31.06 -10.88
CA THR A 803 50.74 -30.94 -12.33
C THR A 803 49.29 -30.72 -12.72
N PHE A 804 49.04 -29.71 -13.55
CA PHE A 804 47.77 -29.49 -14.24
C PHE A 804 48.07 -29.55 -15.75
N GLY A 805 47.87 -30.74 -16.34
CA GLY A 805 48.35 -31.05 -17.68
C GLY A 805 49.88 -31.02 -17.75
N ARG A 806 50.44 -30.11 -18.55
CA ARG A 806 51.90 -29.89 -18.67
C ARG A 806 52.43 -28.78 -17.75
N ILE A 807 51.54 -28.10 -17.03
CA ILE A 807 51.85 -26.93 -16.21
C ILE A 807 52.07 -27.37 -14.77
N VAL A 808 53.07 -26.80 -14.09
CA VAL A 808 53.27 -27.00 -12.67
C VAL A 808 52.65 -25.82 -11.91
N ILE A 809 51.79 -26.15 -10.94
CA ILE A 809 51.09 -25.16 -10.12
C ILE A 809 51.24 -25.46 -8.64
N TYR A 810 51.01 -24.45 -7.81
CA TYR A 810 50.67 -24.65 -6.41
C TYR A 810 49.51 -23.75 -6.02
N ILE A 811 48.82 -24.12 -4.94
CA ILE A 811 47.65 -23.41 -4.44
C ILE A 811 48.03 -22.77 -3.11
N ASP A 812 47.73 -21.48 -2.96
CA ASP A 812 47.87 -20.77 -1.69
C ASP A 812 46.70 -19.82 -1.47
N ARG A 813 46.08 -19.90 -0.29
CA ARG A 813 44.96 -19.04 0.14
C ARG A 813 43.88 -18.82 -0.94
N GLY A 814 43.52 -19.86 -1.69
CA GLY A 814 42.49 -19.77 -2.74
C GLY A 814 42.95 -19.15 -4.06
N VAL A 815 44.26 -19.01 -4.28
CA VAL A 815 44.85 -18.53 -5.52
C VAL A 815 45.75 -19.60 -6.12
N VAL A 816 45.65 -19.82 -7.45
CA VAL A 816 46.55 -20.71 -8.20
C VAL A 816 47.75 -19.91 -8.67
N PHE A 817 48.94 -20.43 -8.38
CA PHE A 817 50.20 -19.91 -8.88
C PHE A 817 50.80 -20.87 -9.90
N VAL A 818 51.07 -20.36 -11.10
CA VAL A 818 51.64 -21.10 -12.22
C VAL A 818 53.13 -20.84 -12.31
N GLN A 819 53.92 -21.90 -12.57
CA GLN A 819 55.36 -21.79 -12.74
C GLN A 819 55.70 -21.04 -14.05
N GLY A 820 56.21 -19.81 -13.95
CA GLY A 820 56.83 -19.08 -15.06
C GLY A 820 58.34 -19.37 -15.18
N GLU A 821 59.03 -18.65 -16.07
CA GLU A 821 60.47 -18.87 -16.33
C GLU A 821 61.37 -18.62 -15.11
N LYS A 822 61.03 -17.62 -14.29
CA LYS A 822 61.81 -17.24 -13.09
C LYS A 822 60.95 -16.97 -11.85
N THR A 823 59.65 -16.79 -12.02
CA THR A 823 58.72 -16.39 -10.97
C THR A 823 57.41 -17.17 -11.07
N TRP A 824 56.69 -17.23 -9.95
CA TRP A 824 55.36 -17.82 -9.90
C TRP A 824 54.31 -16.73 -10.14
N VAL A 825 53.45 -16.94 -11.12
CA VAL A 825 52.45 -15.95 -11.54
C VAL A 825 51.07 -16.38 -11.04
N PRO A 826 50.34 -15.53 -10.30
CA PRO A 826 48.96 -15.83 -9.92
C PRO A 826 48.10 -15.87 -11.19
N THR A 827 47.35 -16.95 -11.39
CA THR A 827 46.54 -17.17 -12.60
C THR A 827 45.12 -17.56 -12.23
N SER A 828 44.13 -16.99 -12.93
CA SER A 828 42.73 -17.38 -12.77
C SER A 828 42.50 -18.81 -13.24
N LEU A 829 41.48 -19.47 -12.67
CA LEU A 829 41.13 -20.86 -13.03
C LEU A 829 40.82 -21.01 -14.53
N GLN A 830 40.13 -20.03 -15.13
CA GLN A 830 39.82 -20.04 -16.55
C GLN A 830 41.09 -19.95 -17.41
N SER A 831 42.00 -19.03 -17.06
CA SER A 831 43.27 -18.89 -17.79
C SER A 831 44.19 -20.09 -17.58
N LEU A 832 44.13 -20.77 -16.43
CA LEU A 832 44.84 -22.02 -16.19
C LEU A 832 44.36 -23.12 -17.14
N ILE A 833 43.05 -23.28 -17.31
CA ILE A 833 42.46 -24.24 -18.25
C ILE A 833 42.87 -23.90 -19.68
N ASP A 834 42.82 -22.62 -20.05
CA ASP A 834 43.18 -22.16 -21.39
C ASP A 834 44.68 -22.33 -21.71
N MET A 835 45.56 -22.26 -20.70
CA MET A 835 46.98 -22.58 -20.86
C MET A 835 47.28 -24.08 -20.95
N ALA A 836 46.41 -24.92 -20.36
CA ALA A 836 46.63 -26.36 -20.26
C ALA A 836 46.04 -27.16 -21.42
N LYS A 837 45.02 -26.60 -22.09
CA LYS A 837 44.56 -27.02 -23.42
C LYS A 837 45.61 -26.70 -24.46
#